data_AF-A0A839SYV6-F1
#
_entry.id   AF-A0A839SYV6-F1
#
_cell.length_a   1.000
_cell.length_b   1.000
_cell.length_c   1.000
_cell.angle_alpha   90.00
_cell.angle_beta   90.00
_cell.angle_gamma   90.00
#
_symmetry.space_group_name_H-M   'P 1'
#
loop_
_entity.id
_entity.type
_entity.pdbx_description
1 polymer ?
#
loop_
_entity_poly.entity_id
_entity_poly.type
_entity_poly.pdbx_seq_one_letter_code
_entity_poly.pdbx_strand_id
1 'polypeptide(L)'
;MTRISTLQKTFWHITGFRWPILVFSFLAIAAAGAFVPKIVKDTGADAFIDPQNPALIYRNKVKETFGLRDPIVLAVVNRGETGVFNPTSLELVAWLTEKIEGTANVDPERVFSIATESNIVGTDDGMLVEDFFEEDAEGFAAPLGTQARADEIRAAIDDFPLYRGNLVARDGTATLIVVELVDEEQAQETYDVILNLLDDAPLGGLDQVYVAGEGAVAGYLATYIDRDAQRLNPLAGLIITLVLVVTFLSVRGALLPNIIVLATAAFTFGTMAAFGVRFYVITNALIVNLIGIAVADSIHILSQYYEEQRAQPTAPKREIVTRAMAAMWRPVTLTTLTTIAGFLALAAASDMPPMRAFGLFGALGVAVAWVYSMTFLPAALTLWPSQRISRPFRPKSAQRQGDFASRLMLAFGRLVLANPKRVVALGVVVAVAGALGAARVIVEDQQIENFHPSEPIYQADKAINRSMDGTYYLDIVVETPNPEGLHRPENLRKIEQLQRFLETLPQVGGTTSLVDYIKQMNRAVNENRKEFYVVPDDPLLISQLFLLYSASADPTDFEEEVDSNYQNALVRANVSTGVHSSNRLLVNAVEAYLTDSFNSPGIVGTVTGRINVNYHWIKNIADNHASSVLLALLAVTAMAAIVFRSLVAAAICILPIGLAVLIVYAVMGFGGVWLGVGTSMFASIAIGLGIDFAIHSLDRLKTLVQAEGLTDQTLLKLYPETGRALFYNFAAVALGFAILITSDVPPLVRFGSLVAVAVSTAFLASMTLLPAIVKLARPSFLGRQPTSSDQAAWVRSKIARTGLLLLVGSLASVLALHAAAEELPDGTKVMEQVVARNEGPWVTRDLRMELTDRSGTTRVQETKAFRKYYGAEKRTVIFYVNPTNIKGTAFLTYDYPDAEVDDDQWLYLPALRKVRRISASNRGDYFLGTDFTYEEIKKENKLELSDYAFKSVGWEDVAGSPTIVVEGLPVDEDVAKELGYSRVLWRVDPTIWMSRKTEFWDTNGNHLKTITLPQVEQIDGIWTALRIQAVNHKTGHRTNFAFSNVDYSSPVADQRFEQSLLKRGF
;
A
#
# COMPACT_ATOMS: atom_id res chain seq x y z
N MET A 1 2.44 -40.31 -54.12
CA MET A 1 2.42 -38.94 -53.57
C MET A 1 1.00 -38.59 -53.16
N THR A 2 0.66 -38.82 -51.89
CA THR A 2 -0.66 -38.52 -51.29
C THR A 2 -0.80 -37.02 -51.10
N ARG A 3 -1.97 -36.45 -51.44
CA ARG A 3 -2.26 -35.00 -51.31
C ARG A 3 -2.12 -34.58 -49.83
N ILE A 4 -0.99 -33.96 -49.50
CA ILE A 4 -0.73 -33.34 -48.19
C ILE A 4 -1.75 -32.22 -47.97
N SER A 5 -2.50 -32.25 -46.87
CA SER A 5 -3.45 -31.19 -46.52
C SER A 5 -2.74 -29.84 -46.33
N THR A 6 -3.43 -28.73 -46.57
CA THR A 6 -2.83 -27.37 -46.45
C THR A 6 -2.16 -27.14 -45.09
N LEU A 7 -2.71 -27.70 -44.01
CA LEU A 7 -2.17 -27.63 -42.65
C LEU A 7 -0.87 -28.43 -42.47
N GLN A 8 -0.81 -29.64 -43.02
CA GLN A 8 0.41 -30.44 -43.01
C GLN A 8 1.53 -29.73 -43.80
N LYS A 9 1.20 -28.97 -44.86
CA LYS A 9 2.19 -28.13 -45.57
C LYS A 9 2.73 -27.02 -44.67
N THR A 10 1.89 -26.38 -43.86
CA THR A 10 2.34 -25.33 -42.92
C THR A 10 3.32 -25.88 -41.88
N PHE A 11 2.96 -26.97 -41.19
CA PHE A 11 3.87 -27.60 -40.23
C PHE A 11 5.10 -28.21 -40.91
N TRP A 12 4.99 -28.63 -42.17
CA TRP A 12 6.14 -29.01 -42.97
C TRP A 12 7.08 -27.81 -43.15
N HIS A 13 6.59 -26.61 -43.48
CA HIS A 13 7.45 -25.41 -43.57
C HIS A 13 8.09 -25.07 -42.22
N ILE A 14 7.33 -25.02 -41.13
CA ILE A 14 7.82 -24.75 -39.77
C ILE A 14 8.97 -25.69 -39.41
N THR A 15 8.79 -27.00 -39.62
CA THR A 15 9.84 -28.00 -39.35
C THR A 15 11.04 -27.92 -40.31
N GLY A 16 10.91 -27.23 -41.44
CA GLY A 16 12.00 -26.95 -42.38
C GLY A 16 12.91 -25.81 -41.91
N PHE A 17 12.33 -24.76 -41.32
CA PHE A 17 13.04 -23.59 -40.78
C PHE A 17 13.37 -23.72 -39.29
N ARG A 18 13.65 -24.96 -38.83
CA ARG A 18 13.84 -25.26 -37.41
C ARG A 18 14.91 -24.42 -36.71
N TRP A 19 16.07 -24.18 -37.34
CA TRP A 19 17.15 -23.41 -36.71
C TRP A 19 16.81 -21.93 -36.49
N PRO A 20 16.31 -21.19 -37.51
CA PRO A 20 15.81 -19.83 -37.29
C PRO A 20 14.75 -19.74 -36.19
N ILE A 21 13.79 -20.68 -36.17
CA ILE A 21 12.72 -20.68 -35.16
C ILE A 21 13.28 -20.89 -33.76
N LEU A 22 14.20 -21.85 -33.58
CA LEU A 22 14.82 -22.12 -32.27
C LEU A 22 15.64 -20.93 -31.79
N VAL A 23 16.50 -20.36 -32.64
CA VAL A 23 17.33 -19.20 -32.30
C VAL A 23 16.45 -18.00 -31.94
N PHE A 24 15.43 -17.70 -32.76
CA PHE A 24 14.49 -16.63 -32.47
C PHE A 24 13.75 -16.86 -31.15
N SER A 25 13.32 -18.09 -30.88
CA SER A 25 12.64 -18.44 -29.61
C SER A 25 13.53 -18.16 -28.41
N PHE A 26 14.79 -18.61 -28.42
CA PHE A 26 15.71 -18.35 -27.29
C PHE A 26 16.06 -16.86 -27.14
N LEU A 27 16.26 -16.13 -28.25
CA LEU A 27 16.47 -14.68 -28.21
C LEU A 27 15.25 -13.94 -27.66
N ALA A 28 14.06 -14.37 -28.03
CA ALA A 28 12.80 -13.82 -27.55
C ALA A 28 12.63 -14.05 -26.03
N ILE A 29 12.95 -15.24 -25.53
CA ILE A 29 13.00 -15.53 -24.08
C ILE A 29 14.00 -14.60 -23.38
N ALA A 30 15.22 -14.46 -23.90
CA ALA A 30 16.26 -13.64 -23.29
C ALA A 30 15.88 -12.15 -23.27
N ALA A 31 15.31 -11.64 -24.38
CA ALA A 31 14.87 -10.25 -24.48
C ALA A 31 13.75 -9.92 -23.50
N ALA A 32 12.75 -10.80 -23.35
CA ALA A 32 11.69 -10.62 -22.37
C ALA A 32 12.21 -10.78 -20.93
N GLY A 33 13.03 -11.79 -20.68
CA GLY A 33 13.62 -12.08 -19.37
C GLY A 33 14.50 -10.96 -18.83
N ALA A 34 15.15 -10.17 -19.68
CA ALA A 34 15.99 -9.04 -19.29
C ALA A 34 15.22 -7.93 -18.54
N PHE A 35 13.90 -7.86 -18.67
CA PHE A 35 13.06 -6.90 -17.95
C PHE A 35 12.61 -7.39 -16.57
N VAL A 36 12.64 -8.70 -16.30
CA VAL A 36 12.14 -9.29 -15.04
C VAL A 36 12.78 -8.67 -13.78
N PRO A 37 14.09 -8.34 -13.74
CA PRO A 37 14.68 -7.69 -12.57
C PRO A 37 14.13 -6.29 -12.26
N LYS A 38 13.38 -5.67 -13.19
CA LYS A 38 12.78 -4.33 -13.01
C LYS A 38 11.35 -4.38 -12.44
N ILE A 39 10.91 -5.54 -11.96
CA ILE A 39 9.59 -5.68 -11.36
C ILE A 39 9.54 -4.91 -10.04
N VAL A 40 8.54 -4.04 -9.92
CA VAL A 40 8.19 -3.36 -8.66
C VAL A 40 7.02 -4.13 -8.02
N LYS A 41 7.13 -4.41 -6.72
CA LYS A 41 6.10 -5.11 -5.95
C LYS A 41 5.13 -4.10 -5.34
N ASP A 42 3.89 -4.51 -5.15
CA ASP A 42 2.91 -3.72 -4.40
C ASP A 42 2.11 -4.63 -3.48
N THR A 43 2.33 -4.47 -2.18
CA THR A 43 1.75 -5.26 -1.10
C THR A 43 0.78 -4.48 -0.23
N GLY A 44 0.56 -3.19 -0.51
CA GLY A 44 -0.35 -2.35 0.25
C GLY A 44 -1.81 -2.76 0.08
N ALA A 45 -2.65 -2.51 1.10
CA ALA A 45 -4.09 -2.77 1.00
C ALA A 45 -4.77 -1.99 -0.14
N ASP A 46 -4.30 -0.77 -0.43
CA ASP A 46 -4.84 0.08 -1.50
C ASP A 46 -4.64 -0.51 -2.91
N ALA A 47 -3.65 -1.39 -3.08
CA ALA A 47 -3.35 -2.05 -4.35
C ALA A 47 -4.53 -2.89 -4.89
N PHE A 48 -5.42 -3.33 -4.00
CA PHE A 48 -6.57 -4.18 -4.35
C PHE A 48 -7.83 -3.39 -4.75
N ILE A 49 -7.81 -2.07 -4.62
CA ILE A 49 -8.96 -1.19 -4.86
C ILE A 49 -8.76 -0.46 -6.19
N ASP A 50 -9.86 -0.24 -6.93
CA ASP A 50 -9.79 0.55 -8.16
C ASP A 50 -9.37 2.00 -7.82
N PRO A 51 -8.32 2.57 -8.47
CA PRO A 51 -7.93 3.96 -8.26
C PRO A 51 -9.05 4.99 -8.53
N GLN A 52 -10.10 4.60 -9.28
CA GLN A 52 -11.27 5.43 -9.55
C GLN A 52 -12.39 5.28 -8.49
N ASN A 53 -12.20 4.44 -7.47
CA ASN A 53 -13.20 4.25 -6.42
C ASN A 53 -13.40 5.57 -5.63
N PRO A 54 -14.64 6.09 -5.54
CA PRO A 54 -14.91 7.35 -4.83
C PRO A 54 -14.46 7.36 -3.37
N ALA A 55 -14.61 6.23 -2.65
CA ALA A 55 -14.19 6.13 -1.25
C ALA A 55 -12.67 6.21 -1.11
N LEU A 56 -11.91 5.61 -2.05
CA LEU A 56 -10.45 5.70 -2.06
C LEU A 56 -9.98 7.11 -2.44
N ILE A 57 -10.59 7.73 -3.46
CA ILE A 57 -10.26 9.11 -3.86
C ILE A 57 -10.49 10.08 -2.69
N TYR A 58 -11.63 9.95 -2.01
CA TYR A 58 -11.94 10.81 -0.86
C TYR A 58 -10.99 10.53 0.30
N ARG A 59 -10.71 9.25 0.63
CA ARG A 59 -9.69 8.90 1.65
C ARG A 59 -8.33 9.49 1.31
N ASN A 60 -7.87 9.43 0.06
CA ASN A 60 -6.57 9.96 -0.33
C ASN A 60 -6.52 11.49 -0.21
N LYS A 61 -7.62 12.18 -0.56
CA LYS A 61 -7.75 13.62 -0.30
C LYS A 61 -7.64 13.94 1.20
N VAL A 62 -8.28 13.12 2.04
CA VAL A 62 -8.22 13.26 3.51
C VAL A 62 -6.81 12.97 4.03
N LYS A 63 -6.14 11.91 3.56
CA LYS A 63 -4.72 11.62 3.87
C LYS A 63 -3.84 12.81 3.52
N GLU A 64 -4.06 13.46 2.38
CA GLU A 64 -3.28 14.64 1.97
C GLU A 64 -3.61 15.88 2.82
N THR A 65 -4.89 16.08 3.17
CA THR A 65 -5.36 17.25 3.94
C THR A 65 -4.82 17.20 5.38
N PHE A 66 -4.97 16.06 6.06
CA PHE A 66 -4.59 15.87 7.45
C PHE A 66 -3.21 15.21 7.61
N GLY A 67 -2.51 14.98 6.49
CA GLY A 67 -1.22 14.28 6.48
C GLY A 67 -1.25 12.92 7.15
N LEU A 68 -2.22 12.06 6.85
CA LEU A 68 -2.28 10.73 7.46
C LEU A 68 -1.42 9.73 6.66
N ARG A 69 -0.66 8.87 7.33
CA ARG A 69 0.04 7.73 6.69
C ARG A 69 -0.48 6.38 7.20
N ASP A 70 0.00 5.30 6.60
CA ASP A 70 -0.27 3.93 7.04
C ASP A 70 0.95 3.46 7.88
N PRO A 71 0.88 3.50 9.23
CA PRO A 71 2.07 3.37 10.09
C PRO A 71 2.49 1.93 10.37
N ILE A 72 3.72 1.76 10.84
CA ILE A 72 4.17 0.63 11.64
C ILE A 72 3.86 0.94 13.11
N VAL A 73 3.31 -0.01 13.86
CA VAL A 73 2.95 0.17 15.27
C VAL A 73 3.71 -0.84 16.11
N LEU A 74 4.49 -0.37 17.07
CA LEU A 74 5.08 -1.21 18.10
C LEU A 74 4.24 -1.11 19.36
N ALA A 75 4.01 -2.24 20.02
CA ALA A 75 3.31 -2.28 21.30
C ALA A 75 4.22 -2.89 22.35
N VAL A 76 4.52 -2.12 23.38
CA VAL A 76 5.21 -2.59 24.59
C VAL A 76 4.14 -3.03 25.57
N VAL A 77 4.15 -4.31 25.93
CA VAL A 77 3.16 -4.93 26.82
C VAL A 77 3.87 -5.48 28.06
N ASN A 78 3.41 -5.06 29.23
CA ASN A 78 3.88 -5.56 30.52
C ASN A 78 2.67 -5.88 31.41
N ARG A 79 2.55 -7.15 31.85
CA ARG A 79 1.44 -7.63 32.68
C ARG A 79 1.80 -7.77 34.17
N GLY A 80 2.86 -7.11 34.61
CA GLY A 80 3.20 -6.96 36.02
C GLY A 80 2.18 -6.10 36.77
N GLU A 81 2.35 -5.98 38.09
CA GLU A 81 1.42 -5.24 38.95
C GLU A 81 1.33 -3.74 38.62
N THR A 82 2.42 -3.14 38.14
CA THR A 82 2.49 -1.72 37.74
C THR A 82 2.29 -1.51 36.24
N GLY A 83 2.12 -2.58 35.45
CA GLY A 83 1.99 -2.49 34.00
C GLY A 83 3.24 -1.90 33.34
N VAL A 84 3.07 -1.09 32.29
CA VAL A 84 4.17 -0.38 31.60
C VAL A 84 4.71 0.81 32.41
N PHE A 85 4.05 1.19 33.50
CA PHE A 85 4.49 2.27 34.39
C PHE A 85 5.51 1.75 35.41
N ASN A 86 6.66 1.30 34.90
CA ASN A 86 7.83 0.95 35.67
C ASN A 86 9.11 1.43 34.94
N PRO A 87 10.22 1.66 35.66
CA PRO A 87 11.45 2.21 35.09
C PRO A 87 11.92 1.49 33.83
N THR A 88 12.02 0.16 33.88
CA THR A 88 12.52 -0.66 32.78
C THR A 88 11.66 -0.54 31.52
N SER A 89 10.33 -0.55 31.65
CA SER A 89 9.43 -0.43 30.49
C SER A 89 9.44 0.98 29.90
N LEU A 90 9.52 2.03 30.72
CA LEU A 90 9.57 3.41 30.24
C LEU A 90 10.93 3.73 29.57
N GLU A 91 12.04 3.25 30.14
CA GLU A 91 13.36 3.32 29.50
C GLU A 91 13.38 2.56 28.17
N LEU A 92 12.72 1.39 28.09
CA LEU A 92 12.57 0.64 26.85
C LEU A 92 11.79 1.46 25.79
N VAL A 93 10.70 2.12 26.19
CA VAL A 93 9.91 2.97 25.27
C VAL A 93 10.76 4.14 24.78
N ALA A 94 11.45 4.85 25.68
CA ALA A 94 12.34 5.96 25.31
C ALA A 94 13.43 5.50 24.33
N TRP A 95 14.09 4.38 24.64
CA TRP A 95 15.15 3.82 23.80
C TRP A 95 14.63 3.40 22.42
N LEU A 96 13.46 2.75 22.36
CA LEU A 96 12.86 2.35 21.08
C LEU A 96 12.49 3.57 20.24
N THR A 97 11.84 4.58 20.84
CA THR A 97 11.46 5.82 20.16
C THR A 97 12.69 6.51 19.55
N GLU A 98 13.73 6.76 20.34
CA GLU A 98 14.96 7.43 19.89
C GLU A 98 15.65 6.67 18.73
N LYS A 99 15.75 5.34 18.83
CA LYS A 99 16.40 4.53 17.78
C LYS A 99 15.57 4.44 16.50
N ILE A 100 14.25 4.46 16.61
CA ILE A 100 13.35 4.40 15.47
C ILE A 100 13.34 5.74 14.73
N GLU A 101 13.36 6.87 15.42
CA GLU A 101 13.47 8.21 14.80
C GLU A 101 14.71 8.33 13.90
N GLY A 102 15.84 7.71 14.30
CA GLY A 102 17.06 7.67 13.50
C GLY A 102 17.06 6.65 12.34
N THR A 103 15.98 5.91 12.12
CA THR A 103 15.91 4.85 11.11
C THR A 103 15.59 5.42 9.72
N ALA A 104 16.26 4.90 8.68
CA ALA A 104 15.97 5.30 7.31
C ALA A 104 14.51 5.01 6.93
N ASN A 105 13.88 5.92 6.17
CA ASN A 105 12.49 5.85 5.72
C ASN A 105 11.44 5.99 6.85
N VAL A 106 11.85 6.36 8.06
CA VAL A 106 10.97 6.84 9.14
C VAL A 106 10.96 8.37 9.13
N ASP A 107 9.80 8.97 9.34
CA ASP A 107 9.70 10.40 9.59
C ASP A 107 9.84 10.67 11.11
N PRO A 108 10.94 11.27 11.58
CA PRO A 108 11.20 11.45 13.01
C PRO A 108 10.17 12.35 13.69
N GLU A 109 9.55 13.28 12.96
CA GLU A 109 8.50 14.17 13.51
C GLU A 109 7.14 13.47 13.60
N ARG A 110 7.06 12.20 13.17
CA ARG A 110 5.83 11.40 13.10
C ARG A 110 6.01 10.03 13.75
N VAL A 111 6.83 10.02 14.80
CA VAL A 111 6.95 8.92 15.75
C VAL A 111 6.16 9.28 17.00
N PHE A 112 4.93 8.78 17.12
CA PHE A 112 4.05 9.08 18.24
C PHE A 112 4.19 8.04 19.34
N SER A 113 4.59 8.47 20.53
CA SER A 113 4.74 7.63 21.72
C SER A 113 4.57 8.48 22.96
N ILE A 114 4.41 7.85 24.13
CA ILE A 114 4.45 8.61 25.39
C ILE A 114 5.80 9.31 25.64
N ALA A 115 6.84 9.03 24.84
CA ALA A 115 8.11 9.74 24.92
C ALA A 115 8.15 11.04 24.10
N THR A 116 7.25 11.19 23.12
CA THR A 116 7.21 12.31 22.16
C THR A 116 5.92 13.13 22.26
N GLU A 117 4.89 12.61 22.91
CA GLU A 117 3.63 13.32 23.10
C GLU A 117 3.68 14.32 24.25
N SER A 118 3.07 15.48 24.02
CA SER A 118 3.03 16.55 25.00
C SER A 118 1.84 16.47 25.95
N ASN A 119 2.08 16.85 27.20
CA ASN A 119 1.10 16.94 28.26
C ASN A 119 0.64 18.39 28.44
N ILE A 120 -0.67 18.63 28.50
CA ILE A 120 -1.24 19.97 28.71
C ILE A 120 -1.70 20.11 30.16
N VAL A 121 -0.99 20.91 30.96
CA VAL A 121 -1.21 21.07 32.40
C VAL A 121 -1.35 22.54 32.78
N GLY A 122 -2.34 22.86 33.63
CA GLY A 122 -2.43 24.16 34.29
C GLY A 122 -1.54 24.29 35.52
N THR A 123 -0.80 25.40 35.63
CA THR A 123 0.00 25.80 36.80
C THR A 123 -0.55 27.10 37.41
N ASP A 124 0.00 27.53 38.56
CA ASP A 124 -0.35 28.83 39.15
C ASP A 124 0.00 30.01 38.22
N ASP A 125 1.04 29.84 37.40
CA ASP A 125 1.57 30.85 36.48
C ASP A 125 0.90 30.83 35.10
N GLY A 126 0.38 29.69 34.63
CA GLY A 126 -0.19 29.59 33.28
C GLY A 126 -0.66 28.20 32.83
N MET A 127 -0.62 28.00 31.51
CA MET A 127 -0.77 26.69 30.87
C MET A 127 0.62 26.28 30.41
N LEU A 128 0.98 25.04 30.71
CA LEU A 128 2.25 24.42 30.39
C LEU A 128 2.00 23.28 29.41
N VAL A 129 2.83 23.20 28.37
CA VAL A 129 2.86 22.12 27.38
C VAL A 129 4.29 21.59 27.40
N GLU A 130 4.46 20.36 27.87
CA GLU A 130 5.76 19.70 28.07
C GLU A 130 5.62 18.22 27.75
N ASP A 131 6.69 17.59 27.26
CA ASP A 131 6.66 16.17 26.92
C ASP A 131 6.61 15.31 28.19
N PHE A 132 5.89 14.18 28.16
CA PHE A 132 5.76 13.33 29.35
C PHE A 132 7.11 12.81 29.86
N PHE A 133 8.11 12.68 28.99
CA PHE A 133 9.43 12.13 29.32
C PHE A 133 10.50 13.21 29.54
N GLU A 134 10.18 14.49 29.34
CA GLU A 134 11.15 15.58 29.57
C GLU A 134 11.53 15.63 31.05
N GLU A 135 12.84 15.61 31.34
CA GLU A 135 13.35 15.88 32.68
C GLU A 135 13.38 17.40 32.86
N ASP A 136 12.83 17.94 33.94
CA ASP A 136 12.79 19.38 34.12
C ASP A 136 14.19 19.97 34.26
N ALA A 137 14.43 21.11 33.62
CA ALA A 137 15.73 21.79 33.64
C ALA A 137 16.17 22.21 35.07
N GLU A 138 15.22 22.29 36.01
CA GLU A 138 15.45 22.65 37.42
C GLU A 138 15.75 21.44 38.33
N GLY A 139 15.63 20.20 37.84
CA GLY A 139 15.97 18.97 38.58
C GLY A 139 14.98 18.56 39.69
N PHE A 140 13.71 18.94 39.59
CA PHE A 140 12.64 18.48 40.48
C PHE A 140 11.94 17.20 40.00
N ALA A 141 12.02 16.88 38.70
CA ALA A 141 11.54 15.64 38.12
C ALA A 141 12.49 14.50 38.49
N ALA A 142 11.94 13.38 38.96
CA ALA A 142 12.75 12.20 39.23
C ALA A 142 13.28 11.59 37.91
N PRO A 143 14.49 11.02 37.86
CA PRO A 143 15.03 10.42 36.64
C PRO A 143 14.11 9.31 36.10
N LEU A 144 14.04 9.15 34.77
CA LEU A 144 13.18 8.14 34.12
C LEU A 144 13.36 6.72 34.69
N GLY A 145 14.58 6.40 35.13
CA GLY A 145 14.93 5.13 35.77
C GLY A 145 14.38 4.93 37.19
N THR A 146 13.45 5.76 37.68
CA THR A 146 12.88 5.68 39.03
C THR A 146 11.37 5.41 39.02
N GLN A 147 10.88 4.64 40.01
CA GLN A 147 9.45 4.34 40.11
C GLN A 147 8.61 5.59 40.42
N ALA A 148 9.19 6.58 41.13
CA ALA A 148 8.52 7.84 41.39
C ALA A 148 8.15 8.56 40.08
N ARG A 149 9.08 8.62 39.11
CA ARG A 149 8.82 9.19 37.79
C ARG A 149 7.75 8.41 37.02
N ALA A 150 7.81 7.08 37.08
CA ALA A 150 6.80 6.23 36.44
C ALA A 150 5.39 6.48 37.00
N ASP A 151 5.26 6.71 38.31
CA ASP A 151 3.99 7.02 38.97
C ASP A 151 3.49 8.44 38.62
N GLU A 152 4.39 9.41 38.46
CA GLU A 152 4.08 10.76 37.96
C GLU A 152 3.52 10.73 36.54
N ILE A 153 4.22 10.05 35.62
CA ILE A 153 3.80 9.88 34.22
C ILE A 153 2.43 9.18 34.16
N ARG A 154 2.24 8.14 34.97
CA ARG A 154 0.94 7.47 35.10
C ARG A 154 -0.16 8.45 35.53
N ALA A 155 0.09 9.25 36.56
CA ALA A 155 -0.88 10.22 37.06
C ALA A 155 -1.22 11.29 36.01
N ALA A 156 -0.22 11.74 35.24
CA ALA A 156 -0.41 12.69 34.15
C ALA A 156 -1.29 12.11 33.03
N ILE A 157 -1.02 10.88 32.59
CA ILE A 157 -1.85 10.18 31.58
C ILE A 157 -3.26 9.88 32.11
N ASP A 158 -3.39 9.52 33.40
CA ASP A 158 -4.69 9.33 34.02
C ASP A 158 -5.51 10.65 34.09
N ASP A 159 -4.82 11.78 34.21
CA ASP A 159 -5.43 13.11 34.25
C ASP A 159 -5.78 13.67 32.86
N PHE A 160 -5.17 13.15 31.79
CA PHE A 160 -5.45 13.51 30.40
C PHE A 160 -6.04 12.30 29.61
N PRO A 161 -7.36 12.12 29.59
CA PRO A 161 -8.01 10.92 29.06
C PRO A 161 -7.79 10.58 27.58
N LEU A 162 -7.27 11.53 26.78
CA LEU A 162 -7.10 11.39 25.32
C LEU A 162 -6.18 10.22 24.94
N TYR A 163 -5.08 10.06 25.68
CA TYR A 163 -4.07 9.03 25.41
C TYR A 163 -4.51 7.63 25.88
N ARG A 164 -5.54 7.55 26.73
CA ARG A 164 -6.04 6.28 27.28
C ARG A 164 -6.91 5.54 26.28
N GLY A 165 -6.54 4.29 26.02
CA GLY A 165 -7.15 3.42 25.03
C GLY A 165 -6.53 3.56 23.64
N ASN A 166 -5.82 4.66 23.35
CA ASN A 166 -5.29 4.96 22.02
C ASN A 166 -3.78 4.81 21.94
N LEU A 167 -3.06 5.43 22.88
CA LEU A 167 -1.60 5.33 22.99
C LEU A 167 -1.19 4.44 24.16
N VAL A 168 -1.93 4.51 25.28
CA VAL A 168 -1.72 3.69 26.48
C VAL A 168 -2.99 2.92 26.82
N ALA A 169 -2.87 1.63 27.12
CA ALA A 169 -4.01 0.81 27.52
C ALA A 169 -4.70 1.38 28.76
N ARG A 170 -6.03 1.24 28.83
CA ARG A 170 -6.82 1.80 29.95
C ARG A 170 -6.45 1.21 31.31
N ASP A 171 -5.92 0.00 31.33
CA ASP A 171 -5.43 -0.70 32.53
C ASP A 171 -3.93 -0.46 32.80
N GLY A 172 -3.23 0.29 31.94
CA GLY A 172 -1.80 0.57 32.04
C GLY A 172 -0.91 -0.60 31.66
N THR A 173 -1.43 -1.68 31.04
CA THR A 173 -0.63 -2.88 30.72
C THR A 173 0.10 -2.81 29.39
N ALA A 174 -0.20 -1.82 28.54
CA ALA A 174 0.44 -1.65 27.25
C ALA A 174 0.59 -0.17 26.87
N THR A 175 1.59 0.14 26.04
CA THR A 175 1.73 1.43 25.35
C THR A 175 2.19 1.20 23.92
N LEU A 176 1.82 2.11 23.02
CA LEU A 176 2.15 2.05 21.61
C LEU A 176 3.24 3.07 21.24
N ILE A 177 3.99 2.73 20.20
CA ILE A 177 4.89 3.60 19.45
C ILE A 177 4.41 3.51 17.99
N VAL A 178 3.83 4.58 17.48
CA VAL A 178 3.31 4.67 16.11
C VAL A 178 4.36 5.33 15.24
N VAL A 179 4.73 4.67 14.15
CA VAL A 179 5.87 5.05 13.30
C VAL A 179 5.37 5.23 11.88
N GLU A 180 5.33 6.48 11.42
CA GLU A 180 4.96 6.77 10.03
C GLU A 180 6.13 6.60 9.06
N LEU A 181 5.84 6.03 7.89
CA LEU A 181 6.83 5.81 6.82
C LEU A 181 6.82 6.97 5.82
N VAL A 182 8.00 7.40 5.40
CA VAL A 182 8.17 8.41 4.34
C VAL A 182 7.72 7.85 2.98
N ASP A 183 8.20 6.64 2.66
CA ASP A 183 7.91 5.88 1.45
C ASP A 183 7.37 4.48 1.81
N GLU A 184 6.09 4.26 1.52
CA GLU A 184 5.40 2.98 1.73
C GLU A 184 5.97 1.85 0.85
N GLU A 185 6.66 2.15 -0.27
CA GLU A 185 7.29 1.14 -1.14
C GLU A 185 8.53 0.50 -0.49
N GLN A 186 9.15 1.20 0.47
CA GLN A 186 10.31 0.74 1.25
C GLN A 186 9.92 0.10 2.58
N ALA A 187 8.63 -0.14 2.84
CA ALA A 187 8.13 -0.70 4.10
C ALA A 187 8.79 -2.04 4.49
N GLN A 188 9.19 -2.87 3.52
CA GLN A 188 9.91 -4.12 3.79
C GLN A 188 11.27 -3.85 4.46
N GLU A 189 12.05 -2.92 3.92
CA GLU A 189 13.38 -2.60 4.42
C GLU A 189 13.30 -2.00 5.83
N THR A 190 12.37 -1.06 6.04
CA THR A 190 12.14 -0.47 7.37
C THR A 190 11.67 -1.51 8.39
N TYR A 191 10.74 -2.40 8.01
CA TYR A 191 10.26 -3.46 8.89
C TYR A 191 11.39 -4.41 9.32
N ASP A 192 12.25 -4.82 8.39
CA ASP A 192 13.41 -5.68 8.69
C ASP A 192 14.40 -4.97 9.62
N VAL A 193 14.65 -3.66 9.43
CA VAL A 193 15.50 -2.86 10.33
C VAL A 193 14.91 -2.79 11.75
N ILE A 194 13.60 -2.52 11.88
CA ILE A 194 12.92 -2.48 13.18
C ILE A 194 13.00 -3.84 13.88
N LEU A 195 12.79 -4.96 13.16
CA LEU A 195 12.92 -6.28 13.77
C LEU A 195 14.35 -6.57 14.26
N ASN A 196 15.37 -6.19 13.49
CA ASN A 196 16.76 -6.35 13.93
C ASN A 196 17.08 -5.48 15.14
N LEU A 197 16.50 -4.27 15.23
CA LEU A 197 16.64 -3.38 16.39
C LEU A 197 16.07 -4.01 17.67
N LEU A 198 14.98 -4.77 17.56
CA LEU A 198 14.36 -5.45 18.70
C LEU A 198 15.23 -6.56 19.31
N ASP A 199 16.18 -7.13 18.57
CA ASP A 199 17.09 -8.14 19.09
C ASP A 199 18.08 -7.55 20.13
N ASP A 200 18.39 -6.26 20.02
CA ASP A 200 19.29 -5.52 20.91
C ASP A 200 18.54 -4.72 22.00
N ALA A 201 17.21 -4.78 22.03
CA ALA A 201 16.39 -3.97 22.93
C ALA A 201 16.59 -4.34 24.41
N PRO A 202 16.67 -3.36 25.34
CA PRO A 202 16.85 -3.58 26.77
C PRO A 202 15.55 -4.04 27.45
N LEU A 203 15.09 -5.25 27.12
CA LEU A 203 13.84 -5.81 27.65
C LEU A 203 13.92 -6.08 29.15
N GLY A 204 12.99 -5.53 29.93
CA GLY A 204 12.76 -5.93 31.31
C GLY A 204 12.16 -7.34 31.40
N GLY A 205 12.21 -7.96 32.58
CA GLY A 205 11.89 -9.38 32.76
C GLY A 205 10.46 -9.82 32.39
N LEU A 206 9.51 -8.88 32.26
CA LEU A 206 8.12 -9.14 31.85
C LEU A 206 7.69 -8.39 30.57
N ASP A 207 8.60 -7.62 29.97
CA ASP A 207 8.29 -6.81 28.79
C ASP A 207 8.19 -7.68 27.53
N GLN A 208 7.18 -7.40 26.72
CA GLN A 208 6.99 -8.02 25.41
C GLN A 208 6.73 -6.94 24.38
N VAL A 209 7.47 -6.95 23.29
CA VAL A 209 7.30 -6.01 22.18
C VAL A 209 6.65 -6.74 21.02
N TYR A 210 5.56 -6.16 20.51
CA TYR A 210 4.85 -6.64 19.34
C TYR A 210 4.91 -5.61 18.22
N VAL A 211 5.17 -6.04 16.99
CA VAL A 211 5.14 -5.17 15.81
C VAL A 211 3.92 -5.49 14.96
N ALA A 212 3.11 -4.48 14.68
CA ALA A 212 1.87 -4.54 13.92
C ALA A 212 1.69 -3.25 13.10
N GLY A 213 0.45 -2.95 12.69
CA GLY A 213 0.15 -1.81 11.81
C GLY A 213 0.23 -2.18 10.33
N GLU A 214 -0.38 -1.34 9.49
CA GLU A 214 -0.51 -1.60 8.05
C GLU A 214 0.86 -1.62 7.35
N GLY A 215 1.77 -0.71 7.74
CA GLY A 215 3.14 -0.70 7.23
C GLY A 215 3.89 -2.00 7.54
N ALA A 216 3.67 -2.57 8.74
CA ALA A 216 4.29 -3.85 9.12
C ALA A 216 3.70 -5.01 8.33
N VAL A 217 2.37 -5.02 8.12
CA VAL A 217 1.72 -6.05 7.29
C VAL A 217 2.25 -6.01 5.85
N ALA A 218 2.41 -4.81 5.28
CA ALA A 218 2.94 -4.61 3.93
C ALA A 218 4.38 -5.12 3.81
N GLY A 219 5.26 -4.75 4.75
CA GLY A 219 6.65 -5.23 4.81
C GLY A 219 6.72 -6.75 5.02
N TYR A 220 5.93 -7.28 5.95
CA TYR A 220 5.86 -8.71 6.25
C TYR A 220 5.40 -9.53 5.03
N LEU A 221 4.34 -9.11 4.33
CA LEU A 221 3.86 -9.79 3.11
C LEU A 221 4.88 -9.75 1.97
N ALA A 222 5.68 -8.69 1.85
CA ALA A 222 6.70 -8.59 0.82
C ALA A 222 7.79 -9.67 1.00
N THR A 223 8.18 -9.96 2.24
CA THR A 223 9.11 -11.06 2.55
C THR A 223 8.53 -12.43 2.16
N TYR A 224 7.22 -12.62 2.31
CA TYR A 224 6.55 -13.88 1.95
C TYR A 224 6.54 -14.10 0.45
N ILE A 225 6.32 -13.04 -0.34
CA ILE A 225 6.42 -13.11 -1.79
C ILE A 225 7.82 -13.59 -2.21
N ASP A 226 8.88 -13.03 -1.60
CA ASP A 226 10.25 -13.43 -1.93
C ASP A 226 10.54 -14.89 -1.57
N ARG A 227 10.14 -15.32 -0.36
CA ARG A 227 10.30 -16.71 0.09
C ARG A 227 9.52 -17.68 -0.79
N ASP A 228 8.27 -17.35 -1.13
CA ASP A 228 7.45 -18.15 -2.03
C ASP A 228 8.07 -18.21 -3.43
N ALA A 229 8.55 -17.09 -3.96
CA ALA A 229 9.16 -17.05 -5.28
C ALA A 229 10.43 -17.93 -5.35
N GLN A 230 11.22 -17.95 -4.28
CA GLN A 230 12.43 -18.77 -4.17
C GLN A 230 12.14 -20.25 -3.89
N ARG A 231 11.04 -20.57 -3.20
CA ARG A 231 10.69 -21.95 -2.79
C ARG A 231 9.66 -22.61 -3.70
N LEU A 232 8.50 -21.99 -3.90
CA LEU A 232 7.37 -22.58 -4.61
C LEU A 232 7.63 -22.69 -6.10
N ASN A 233 8.24 -21.69 -6.74
CA ASN A 233 8.43 -21.71 -8.19
C ASN A 233 9.38 -22.83 -8.64
N PRO A 234 10.57 -23.03 -8.03
CA PRO A 234 11.41 -24.17 -8.36
C PRO A 234 10.76 -25.50 -8.01
N LEU A 235 10.02 -25.58 -6.90
CA LEU A 235 9.30 -26.79 -6.50
C LEU A 235 8.19 -27.14 -7.52
N ALA A 236 7.44 -26.16 -8.01
CA ALA A 236 6.45 -26.32 -9.08
C ALA A 236 7.08 -26.81 -10.37
N GLY A 237 8.18 -26.18 -10.81
CA GLY A 237 8.96 -26.65 -11.94
C GLY A 237 9.48 -28.09 -11.76
N LEU A 238 9.95 -28.44 -10.56
CA LEU A 238 10.44 -29.78 -10.24
C LEU A 238 9.34 -30.83 -10.27
N ILE A 239 8.21 -30.58 -9.61
CA ILE A 239 7.08 -31.52 -9.57
C ILE A 239 6.53 -31.73 -10.98
N ILE A 240 6.40 -30.67 -11.76
CA ILE A 240 5.91 -30.77 -13.14
C ILE A 240 6.92 -31.49 -14.03
N THR A 241 8.21 -31.25 -13.85
CA THR A 241 9.26 -32.03 -14.49
C THR A 241 9.17 -33.51 -14.12
N LEU A 242 8.93 -33.83 -12.85
CA LEU A 242 8.76 -35.21 -12.39
C LEU A 242 7.52 -35.87 -13.05
N VAL A 243 6.39 -35.17 -13.11
CA VAL A 243 5.18 -35.65 -13.80
C VAL A 243 5.45 -35.91 -15.28
N LEU A 244 6.17 -35.02 -15.96
CA LEU A 244 6.54 -35.20 -17.37
C LEU A 244 7.52 -36.35 -17.60
N VAL A 245 8.52 -36.51 -16.71
CA VAL A 245 9.44 -37.64 -16.74
C VAL A 245 8.67 -38.94 -16.54
N VAL A 246 7.75 -39.01 -15.58
CA VAL A 246 6.91 -40.21 -15.36
C VAL A 246 6.01 -40.49 -16.56
N THR A 247 5.42 -39.46 -17.15
CA THR A 247 4.50 -39.57 -18.29
C THR A 247 5.19 -40.12 -19.55
N PHE A 248 6.36 -39.58 -19.88
CA PHE A 248 7.03 -39.88 -21.15
C PHE A 248 8.25 -40.80 -21.04
N LEU A 249 8.85 -40.92 -19.85
CA LEU A 249 10.13 -41.61 -19.59
C LEU A 249 11.19 -41.28 -20.66
N SER A 250 11.30 -39.99 -20.99
CA SER A 250 12.19 -39.50 -22.04
C SER A 250 12.67 -38.09 -21.71
N VAL A 251 13.97 -37.83 -21.92
CA VAL A 251 14.58 -36.51 -21.68
C VAL A 251 13.87 -35.42 -22.48
N ARG A 252 13.57 -35.68 -23.75
CA ARG A 252 12.85 -34.73 -24.62
C ARG A 252 11.41 -34.43 -24.15
N GLY A 253 10.73 -35.43 -23.60
CA GLY A 253 9.37 -35.27 -23.08
C GLY A 253 9.31 -34.47 -21.78
N ALA A 254 10.45 -34.29 -21.10
CA ALA A 254 10.58 -33.47 -19.90
C ALA A 254 11.18 -32.09 -20.21
N LEU A 255 12.19 -32.00 -21.08
CA LEU A 255 12.91 -30.76 -21.35
C LEU A 255 12.09 -29.76 -22.19
N LEU A 256 11.46 -30.22 -23.28
CA LEU A 256 10.80 -29.32 -24.23
C LEU A 256 9.62 -28.54 -23.61
N PRO A 257 8.73 -29.17 -22.81
CA PRO A 257 7.65 -28.43 -22.16
C PRO A 257 8.17 -27.36 -21.18
N ASN A 258 9.25 -27.65 -20.46
CA ASN A 258 9.86 -26.68 -19.53
C ASN A 258 10.43 -25.44 -20.23
N ILE A 259 10.89 -25.54 -21.49
CA ILE A 259 11.32 -24.37 -22.25
C ILE A 259 10.12 -23.49 -22.62
N ILE A 260 8.96 -24.10 -22.91
CA ILE A 260 7.72 -23.37 -23.15
C ILE A 260 7.28 -22.66 -21.86
N VAL A 261 7.32 -23.35 -20.72
CA VAL A 261 7.08 -22.76 -19.39
C VAL A 261 7.98 -21.53 -19.17
N LEU A 262 9.29 -21.67 -19.37
CA LEU A 262 10.24 -20.56 -19.22
C LEU A 262 9.89 -19.38 -20.13
N ALA A 263 9.50 -19.65 -21.38
CA ALA A 263 9.05 -18.61 -22.30
C ALA A 263 7.80 -17.89 -21.79
N THR A 264 6.80 -18.64 -21.32
CA THR A 264 5.56 -18.06 -20.81
C THR A 264 5.82 -17.17 -19.60
N ALA A 265 6.65 -17.61 -18.64
CA ALA A 265 7.02 -16.81 -17.49
C ALA A 265 7.82 -15.56 -17.89
N ALA A 266 8.86 -15.72 -18.72
CA ALA A 266 9.70 -14.60 -19.15
C ALA A 266 8.89 -13.53 -19.90
N PHE A 267 7.98 -13.93 -20.79
CA PHE A 267 7.11 -12.98 -21.48
C PHE A 267 6.10 -12.32 -20.56
N THR A 268 5.46 -13.09 -19.68
CA THR A 268 4.45 -12.57 -18.75
C THR A 268 5.07 -11.52 -17.83
N PHE A 269 6.09 -11.89 -17.07
CA PHE A 269 6.69 -11.01 -16.07
C PHE A 269 7.61 -9.95 -16.69
N GLY A 270 8.29 -10.28 -17.79
CA GLY A 270 9.10 -9.32 -18.53
C GLY A 270 8.26 -8.20 -19.16
N THR A 271 7.08 -8.51 -19.69
CA THR A 271 6.17 -7.47 -20.19
C THR A 271 5.50 -6.69 -19.06
N MET A 272 5.13 -7.34 -17.95
CA MET A 272 4.66 -6.62 -16.75
C MET A 272 5.67 -5.55 -16.33
N ALA A 273 6.95 -5.94 -16.19
CA ALA A 273 8.03 -5.03 -15.83
C ALA A 273 8.26 -3.93 -16.88
N ALA A 274 8.23 -4.29 -18.17
CA ALA A 274 8.44 -3.33 -19.26
C ALA A 274 7.36 -2.25 -19.34
N PHE A 275 6.13 -2.57 -18.95
CA PHE A 275 5.01 -1.62 -18.90
C PHE A 275 4.83 -0.95 -17.53
N GLY A 276 5.71 -1.23 -16.55
CA GLY A 276 5.58 -0.68 -15.20
C GLY A 276 4.37 -1.20 -14.44
N VAL A 277 3.85 -2.38 -14.78
CA VAL A 277 2.74 -2.99 -14.04
C VAL A 277 3.27 -3.66 -12.78
N ARG A 278 2.71 -3.25 -11.63
CA ARG A 278 3.09 -3.73 -10.30
C ARG A 278 2.84 -5.23 -10.14
N PHE A 279 3.72 -5.89 -9.39
CA PHE A 279 3.60 -7.31 -9.03
C PHE A 279 2.96 -7.45 -7.65
N TYR A 280 1.73 -7.95 -7.65
CA TYR A 280 0.92 -8.10 -6.44
C TYR A 280 1.10 -9.47 -5.80
N VAL A 281 0.70 -9.57 -4.52
CA VAL A 281 0.67 -10.82 -3.73
C VAL A 281 0.02 -11.97 -4.52
N ILE A 282 -1.17 -11.74 -5.10
CA ILE A 282 -1.92 -12.78 -5.84
C ILE A 282 -1.34 -13.10 -7.22
N THR A 283 -0.54 -12.21 -7.81
CA THR A 283 0.14 -12.43 -9.10
C THR A 283 1.19 -13.53 -8.99
N ASN A 284 1.72 -13.79 -7.79
CA ASN A 284 2.64 -14.91 -7.58
C ASN A 284 2.01 -16.27 -7.97
N ALA A 285 0.70 -16.44 -7.76
CA ALA A 285 -0.02 -17.63 -8.19
C ALA A 285 -0.09 -17.81 -9.72
N LEU A 286 0.13 -16.74 -10.49
CA LEU A 286 0.13 -16.78 -11.95
C LEU A 286 1.27 -17.65 -12.48
N ILE A 287 2.42 -17.68 -11.79
CA ILE A 287 3.57 -18.50 -12.19
C ILE A 287 3.14 -19.97 -12.24
N VAL A 288 2.60 -20.49 -11.15
CA VAL A 288 2.14 -21.88 -11.05
C VAL A 288 1.06 -22.19 -12.09
N ASN A 289 0.14 -21.26 -12.32
CA ASN A 289 -0.91 -21.39 -13.34
C ASN A 289 -0.33 -21.53 -14.75
N LEU A 290 0.62 -20.67 -15.12
CA LEU A 290 1.29 -20.72 -16.43
C LEU A 290 2.07 -22.01 -16.63
N ILE A 291 2.74 -22.52 -15.58
CA ILE A 291 3.44 -23.81 -15.68
C ILE A 291 2.42 -24.92 -16.02
N GLY A 292 1.28 -24.96 -15.32
CA GLY A 292 0.23 -25.96 -15.57
C GLY A 292 -0.31 -25.92 -17.01
N ILE A 293 -0.66 -24.73 -17.51
CA ILE A 293 -1.25 -24.57 -18.85
C ILE A 293 -0.24 -24.91 -19.97
N ALA A 294 0.99 -24.39 -19.89
CA ALA A 294 2.02 -24.66 -20.89
C ALA A 294 2.34 -26.16 -21.02
N VAL A 295 2.23 -26.88 -19.90
CA VAL A 295 2.48 -28.32 -19.83
C VAL A 295 1.31 -29.13 -20.38
N ALA A 296 0.06 -28.70 -20.17
CA ALA A 296 -1.12 -29.36 -20.71
C ALA A 296 -1.05 -29.53 -22.24
N ASP A 297 -0.82 -28.43 -22.96
CA ASP A 297 -0.66 -28.41 -24.43
C ASP A 297 0.45 -29.37 -24.88
N SER A 298 1.58 -29.29 -24.18
CA SER A 298 2.73 -30.12 -24.47
C SER A 298 2.46 -31.61 -24.25
N ILE A 299 1.73 -31.98 -23.19
CA ILE A 299 1.35 -33.37 -22.90
C ILE A 299 0.50 -33.93 -24.04
N HIS A 300 -0.47 -33.15 -24.51
CA HIS A 300 -1.37 -33.53 -25.59
C HIS A 300 -0.63 -33.70 -26.93
N ILE A 301 0.22 -32.74 -27.31
CA ILE A 301 1.02 -32.80 -28.55
C ILE A 301 2.02 -33.96 -28.50
N LEU A 302 2.76 -34.11 -27.39
CA LEU A 302 3.75 -35.17 -27.24
C LEU A 302 3.10 -36.57 -27.21
N SER A 303 1.96 -36.73 -26.55
CA SER A 303 1.23 -38.00 -26.53
C SER A 303 0.84 -38.43 -27.95
N GLN A 304 0.25 -37.50 -28.74
CA GLN A 304 -0.08 -37.77 -30.13
C GLN A 304 1.16 -38.08 -30.98
N TYR A 305 2.26 -37.36 -30.77
CA TYR A 305 3.53 -37.63 -31.45
C TYR A 305 4.05 -39.05 -31.18
N TYR A 306 3.99 -39.51 -29.92
CA TYR A 306 4.40 -40.85 -29.55
C TYR A 306 3.45 -41.94 -30.09
N GLU A 307 2.15 -41.67 -30.18
CA GLU A 307 1.18 -42.55 -30.81
C GLU A 307 1.42 -42.69 -32.33
N GLU A 308 1.66 -41.58 -33.03
CA GLU A 308 2.02 -41.58 -34.45
C GLU A 308 3.33 -42.32 -34.72
N GLN A 309 4.33 -42.13 -33.84
CA GLN A 309 5.60 -42.86 -33.89
C GLN A 309 5.39 -44.37 -33.66
N ARG A 310 4.47 -44.76 -32.78
CA ARG A 310 4.13 -46.16 -32.54
C ARG A 310 3.38 -46.78 -33.73
N ALA A 311 2.47 -46.03 -34.34
CA ALA A 311 1.69 -46.49 -35.49
C ALA A 311 2.56 -46.70 -36.74
N GLN A 312 3.57 -45.84 -36.95
CA GLN A 312 4.52 -45.97 -38.06
C GLN A 312 5.98 -45.77 -37.61
N PRO A 313 6.60 -46.81 -37.02
CA PRO A 313 7.96 -46.72 -36.45
C PRO A 313 9.06 -46.32 -37.43
N THR A 314 8.87 -46.60 -38.72
CA THR A 314 9.86 -46.40 -39.79
C THR A 314 9.66 -45.10 -40.58
N ALA A 315 8.58 -44.34 -40.31
CA ALA A 315 8.29 -43.12 -41.06
C ALA A 315 9.32 -42.00 -40.78
N PRO A 316 9.59 -41.11 -41.77
CA PRO A 316 10.44 -39.95 -41.56
C PRO A 316 9.95 -39.07 -40.40
N LYS A 317 10.86 -38.61 -39.54
CA LYS A 317 10.48 -37.89 -38.30
C LYS A 317 9.62 -36.66 -38.56
N ARG A 318 9.98 -35.92 -39.61
CA ARG A 318 9.26 -34.71 -40.02
C ARG A 318 7.81 -35.05 -40.35
N GLU A 319 7.56 -36.19 -40.99
CA GLU A 319 6.22 -36.66 -41.30
C GLU A 319 5.44 -37.06 -40.04
N ILE A 320 6.08 -37.74 -39.09
CA ILE A 320 5.46 -38.08 -37.78
C ILE A 320 5.06 -36.80 -37.04
N VAL A 321 5.96 -35.80 -36.96
CA VAL A 321 5.69 -34.52 -36.30
C VAL A 321 4.58 -33.76 -37.03
N THR A 322 4.59 -33.67 -38.36
CA THR A 322 3.54 -32.94 -39.09
C THR A 322 2.18 -33.61 -38.99
N ARG A 323 2.10 -34.94 -38.92
CA ARG A 323 0.83 -35.64 -38.67
C ARG A 323 0.33 -35.42 -37.25
N ALA A 324 1.21 -35.51 -36.25
CA ALA A 324 0.84 -35.23 -34.87
C ALA A 324 0.32 -33.78 -34.71
N MET A 325 1.02 -32.79 -35.26
CA MET A 325 0.56 -31.40 -35.25
C MET A 325 -0.75 -31.21 -36.04
N ALA A 326 -0.91 -31.88 -37.18
CA ALA A 326 -2.14 -31.80 -37.97
C ALA A 326 -3.37 -32.42 -37.25
N ALA A 327 -3.14 -33.38 -36.35
CA ALA A 327 -4.18 -33.90 -35.47
C ALA A 327 -4.45 -32.96 -34.28
N MET A 328 -3.39 -32.38 -33.68
CA MET A 328 -3.52 -31.63 -32.44
C MET A 328 -3.78 -30.12 -32.58
N TRP A 329 -3.51 -29.50 -33.74
CA TRP A 329 -3.65 -28.05 -33.88
C TRP A 329 -5.06 -27.55 -33.58
N ARG A 330 -6.11 -28.31 -33.96
CA ARG A 330 -7.50 -27.94 -33.66
C ARG A 330 -7.71 -27.97 -32.15
N PRO A 331 -7.73 -29.14 -31.48
CA PRO A 331 -8.12 -29.18 -30.09
C PRO A 331 -7.26 -28.27 -29.21
N VAL A 332 -5.93 -28.20 -29.42
CA VAL A 332 -5.03 -27.31 -28.65
C VAL A 332 -5.33 -25.83 -28.89
N THR A 333 -5.51 -25.39 -30.15
CA THR A 333 -5.84 -23.96 -30.39
C THR A 333 -7.18 -23.59 -29.77
N LEU A 334 -8.14 -24.52 -29.76
CA LEU A 334 -9.47 -24.27 -29.24
C LEU A 334 -9.43 -24.13 -27.71
N THR A 335 -8.69 -25.01 -27.03
CA THR A 335 -8.51 -24.94 -25.58
C THR A 335 -7.74 -23.68 -25.19
N THR A 336 -6.63 -23.36 -25.86
CA THR A 336 -5.92 -22.08 -25.66
C THR A 336 -6.85 -20.88 -25.81
N LEU A 337 -7.62 -20.77 -26.91
CA LEU A 337 -8.50 -19.62 -27.13
C LEU A 337 -9.61 -19.52 -26.08
N THR A 338 -10.14 -20.65 -25.61
CA THR A 338 -11.11 -20.64 -24.49
C THR A 338 -10.47 -20.19 -23.18
N THR A 339 -9.24 -20.59 -22.90
CA THR A 339 -8.51 -20.19 -21.70
C THR A 339 -8.17 -18.70 -21.76
N ILE A 340 -7.70 -18.19 -22.91
CA ILE A 340 -7.52 -16.74 -23.15
C ILE A 340 -8.84 -15.99 -22.91
N ALA A 341 -9.97 -16.50 -23.45
CA ALA A 341 -11.26 -15.87 -23.24
C ALA A 341 -11.67 -15.85 -21.75
N GLY A 342 -11.37 -16.91 -20.99
CA GLY A 342 -11.60 -16.96 -19.54
C GLY A 342 -10.78 -15.93 -18.76
N PHE A 343 -9.48 -15.81 -19.08
CA PHE A 343 -8.60 -14.82 -18.48
C PHE A 343 -8.98 -13.37 -18.87
N LEU A 344 -9.37 -13.13 -20.12
CA LEU A 344 -9.87 -11.82 -20.54
C LEU A 344 -11.22 -11.48 -19.92
N ALA A 345 -12.10 -12.46 -19.73
CA ALA A 345 -13.36 -12.27 -19.01
C ALA A 345 -13.10 -11.90 -17.54
N LEU A 346 -12.12 -12.53 -16.89
CA LEU A 346 -11.67 -12.13 -15.56
C LEU A 346 -11.16 -10.69 -15.54
N ALA A 347 -10.33 -10.30 -16.51
CA ALA A 347 -9.82 -8.94 -16.60
C ALA A 347 -10.92 -7.89 -16.89
N ALA A 348 -11.94 -8.27 -17.66
CA ALA A 348 -13.02 -7.36 -18.04
C ALA A 348 -14.11 -7.24 -16.96
N ALA A 349 -14.31 -8.27 -16.14
CA ALA A 349 -15.35 -8.31 -15.12
C ALA A 349 -14.87 -7.93 -13.71
N SER A 350 -13.56 -7.68 -13.55
CA SER A 350 -12.97 -7.34 -12.27
C SER A 350 -12.54 -5.88 -12.25
N ASP A 351 -12.95 -5.14 -11.23
CA ASP A 351 -12.50 -3.77 -11.00
C ASP A 351 -11.14 -3.73 -10.29
N MET A 352 -10.78 -4.80 -9.57
CA MET A 352 -9.52 -4.88 -8.83
C MET A 352 -8.29 -4.91 -9.76
N PRO A 353 -7.33 -3.98 -9.60
CA PRO A 353 -6.11 -3.95 -10.41
C PRO A 353 -5.32 -5.28 -10.43
N PRO A 354 -5.14 -6.00 -9.30
CA PRO A 354 -4.40 -7.25 -9.29
C PRO A 354 -5.07 -8.35 -10.11
N MET A 355 -6.39 -8.46 -10.06
CA MET A 355 -7.16 -9.43 -10.84
C MET A 355 -7.20 -9.06 -12.33
N ARG A 356 -7.25 -7.76 -12.66
CA ARG A 356 -7.13 -7.27 -14.04
C ARG A 356 -5.78 -7.61 -14.63
N ALA A 357 -4.70 -7.33 -13.90
CA ALA A 357 -3.35 -7.71 -14.29
C ALA A 357 -3.24 -9.23 -14.44
N PHE A 358 -3.72 -10.01 -13.47
CA PHE A 358 -3.72 -11.46 -13.54
C PHE A 358 -4.45 -11.99 -14.78
N GLY A 359 -5.60 -11.42 -15.12
CA GLY A 359 -6.35 -11.73 -16.33
C GLY A 359 -5.61 -11.38 -17.62
N LEU A 360 -5.11 -10.15 -17.75
CA LEU A 360 -4.41 -9.70 -18.96
C LEU A 360 -3.10 -10.45 -19.21
N PHE A 361 -2.27 -10.56 -18.17
CA PHE A 361 -0.97 -11.21 -18.27
C PHE A 361 -1.10 -12.74 -18.28
N GLY A 362 -2.12 -13.32 -17.65
CA GLY A 362 -2.48 -14.72 -17.84
C GLY A 362 -2.89 -15.03 -19.27
N ALA A 363 -3.74 -14.21 -19.89
CA ALA A 363 -4.10 -14.34 -21.30
C ALA A 363 -2.87 -14.25 -22.22
N LEU A 364 -1.96 -13.31 -21.95
CA LEU A 364 -0.69 -13.19 -22.67
C LEU A 364 0.18 -14.43 -22.50
N GLY A 365 0.37 -14.92 -21.27
CA GLY A 365 1.17 -16.10 -21.00
C GLY A 365 0.63 -17.34 -21.71
N VAL A 366 -0.70 -17.53 -21.73
CA VAL A 366 -1.37 -18.61 -22.48
C VAL A 366 -1.19 -18.44 -23.99
N ALA A 367 -1.29 -17.22 -24.52
CA ALA A 367 -1.04 -16.95 -25.93
C ALA A 367 0.42 -17.27 -26.33
N VAL A 368 1.39 -16.92 -25.48
CA VAL A 368 2.81 -17.26 -25.68
C VAL A 368 3.00 -18.77 -25.62
N ALA A 369 2.34 -19.47 -24.69
CA ALA A 369 2.38 -20.93 -24.59
C ALA A 369 1.95 -21.56 -25.92
N TRP A 370 0.83 -21.08 -26.49
CA TRP A 370 0.32 -21.57 -27.77
C TRP A 370 1.25 -21.28 -28.94
N VAL A 371 1.81 -20.07 -29.03
CA VAL A 371 2.78 -19.74 -30.08
C VAL A 371 3.97 -20.70 -30.02
N TYR A 372 4.52 -20.95 -28.84
CA TYR A 372 5.64 -21.88 -28.65
C TYR A 372 5.25 -23.34 -28.90
N SER A 373 4.08 -23.78 -28.44
CA SER A 373 3.55 -25.12 -28.72
C SER A 373 3.32 -25.37 -30.22
N MET A 374 2.93 -24.35 -30.99
CA MET A 374 2.68 -24.47 -32.44
C MET A 374 3.93 -24.29 -33.30
N THR A 375 4.98 -23.62 -32.79
CA THR A 375 6.18 -23.28 -33.58
C THR A 375 7.45 -23.93 -33.03
N PHE A 376 7.84 -23.58 -31.80
CA PHE A 376 9.04 -24.07 -31.13
C PHE A 376 9.00 -25.60 -30.92
N LEU A 377 7.92 -26.13 -30.35
CA LEU A 377 7.81 -27.55 -30.02
C LEU A 377 7.98 -28.47 -31.25
N PRO A 378 7.24 -28.30 -32.36
CA PRO A 378 7.44 -29.14 -33.54
C PRO A 378 8.82 -28.96 -34.17
N ALA A 379 9.41 -27.75 -34.15
CA ALA A 379 10.77 -27.54 -34.64
C ALA A 379 11.80 -28.32 -33.80
N ALA A 380 11.71 -28.22 -32.47
CA ALA A 380 12.60 -28.89 -31.52
C ALA A 380 12.50 -30.42 -31.60
N LEU A 381 11.29 -30.96 -31.78
CA LEU A 381 11.07 -32.41 -31.92
C LEU A 381 11.81 -33.03 -33.12
N THR A 382 12.17 -32.25 -34.15
CA THR A 382 12.92 -32.77 -35.31
C THR A 382 14.42 -32.95 -35.07
N LEU A 383 14.97 -32.45 -33.95
CA LEU A 383 16.41 -32.50 -33.67
C LEU A 383 16.89 -33.90 -33.25
N TRP A 384 16.05 -34.69 -32.57
CA TRP A 384 16.47 -35.99 -32.01
C TRP A 384 16.29 -37.19 -32.95
N PRO A 385 17.13 -38.26 -32.85
CA PRO A 385 16.97 -39.52 -33.61
C PRO A 385 15.61 -40.20 -33.36
N SER A 386 14.92 -40.69 -34.42
CA SER A 386 13.60 -41.33 -34.34
C SER A 386 13.64 -42.80 -33.93
N GLN A 387 14.82 -43.38 -33.78
CA GLN A 387 14.98 -44.82 -33.62
C GLN A 387 14.70 -45.35 -32.20
N ARG A 388 14.62 -44.48 -31.19
CA ARG A 388 14.30 -44.88 -29.80
C ARG A 388 12.87 -44.47 -29.44
N ILE A 389 11.92 -45.41 -29.60
CA ILE A 389 10.57 -45.27 -29.05
C ILE A 389 10.66 -45.26 -27.52
N SER A 390 10.01 -44.28 -26.89
CA SER A 390 9.94 -44.17 -25.43
C SER A 390 9.31 -45.44 -24.84
N ARG A 391 9.83 -45.90 -23.69
CA ARG A 391 9.41 -47.17 -23.06
C ARG A 391 7.87 -47.31 -22.90
N PRO A 392 7.12 -46.26 -22.49
CA PRO A 392 5.67 -46.35 -22.31
C PRO A 392 4.88 -46.54 -23.62
N PHE A 393 5.49 -46.25 -24.76
CA PHE A 393 4.84 -46.24 -26.09
C PHE A 393 5.42 -47.29 -27.05
N ARG A 394 6.30 -48.18 -26.58
CA ARG A 394 6.78 -49.33 -27.38
C ARG A 394 5.61 -50.27 -27.73
N PRO A 395 5.56 -50.84 -28.95
CA PRO A 395 4.60 -51.90 -29.26
C PRO A 395 4.90 -53.11 -28.36
N LYS A 396 4.03 -53.38 -27.38
CA LYS A 396 4.09 -54.60 -26.57
C LYS A 396 3.47 -55.74 -27.37
N SER A 397 4.05 -56.93 -27.27
CA SER A 397 3.43 -58.19 -27.72
C SER A 397 2.03 -58.33 -27.12
N ALA A 398 1.15 -59.05 -27.83
CA ALA A 398 -0.32 -59.06 -27.70
C ALA A 398 -0.94 -59.35 -26.31
N GLN A 399 -0.16 -59.50 -25.23
CA GLN A 399 -0.62 -60.06 -23.96
C GLN A 399 -0.39 -59.22 -22.69
N ARG A 400 0.16 -57.99 -22.76
CA ARG A 400 0.22 -57.07 -21.60
C ARG A 400 -0.47 -55.74 -21.89
N GLN A 401 -1.74 -55.65 -21.45
CA GLN A 401 -2.60 -54.45 -21.44
C GLN A 401 -1.86 -53.24 -20.86
N GLY A 402 -1.82 -52.11 -21.58
CA GLY A 402 -1.55 -50.74 -21.08
C GLY A 402 -0.31 -50.46 -20.22
N ASP A 403 -0.05 -49.19 -19.94
CA ASP A 403 0.62 -48.73 -18.71
C ASP A 403 -0.41 -48.58 -17.58
N PHE A 404 0.03 -48.21 -16.37
CA PHE A 404 -0.85 -48.10 -15.19
C PHE A 404 -2.04 -47.15 -15.45
N ALA A 405 -1.77 -45.94 -15.94
CA ALA A 405 -2.80 -44.94 -16.23
C ALA A 405 -3.81 -45.44 -17.27
N SER A 406 -3.38 -46.10 -18.36
CA SER A 406 -4.29 -46.67 -19.35
C SER A 406 -5.21 -47.75 -18.76
N ARG A 407 -4.70 -48.61 -17.87
CA ARG A 407 -5.52 -49.64 -17.19
C ARG A 407 -6.53 -49.02 -16.22
N LEU A 408 -6.09 -48.03 -15.46
CA LEU A 408 -6.95 -47.30 -14.53
C LEU A 408 -8.10 -46.63 -15.29
N MET A 409 -7.79 -45.89 -16.36
CA MET A 409 -8.80 -45.23 -17.18
C MET A 409 -9.73 -46.23 -17.88
N LEU A 410 -9.23 -47.37 -18.36
CA LEU A 410 -10.07 -48.44 -18.92
C LEU A 410 -11.05 -49.01 -17.90
N ALA A 411 -10.58 -49.27 -16.66
CA ALA A 411 -11.45 -49.74 -15.59
C ALA A 411 -12.52 -48.68 -15.25
N PHE A 412 -12.11 -47.42 -15.17
CA PHE A 412 -12.98 -46.27 -14.94
C PHE A 412 -14.06 -46.16 -16.03
N GLY A 413 -13.68 -46.26 -17.30
CA GLY A 413 -14.61 -46.19 -18.42
C GLY A 413 -15.60 -47.35 -18.49
N ARG A 414 -15.19 -48.57 -18.13
CA ARG A 414 -16.11 -49.71 -18.02
C ARG A 414 -17.17 -49.48 -16.95
N LEU A 415 -16.77 -48.93 -15.80
CA LEU A 415 -17.70 -48.61 -14.71
C LEU A 415 -18.74 -47.57 -15.13
N VAL A 416 -18.28 -46.48 -15.77
CA VAL A 416 -19.12 -45.38 -16.25
C VAL A 416 -20.11 -45.86 -17.32
N LEU A 417 -19.62 -46.56 -18.34
CA LEU A 417 -20.44 -46.98 -19.47
C LEU A 417 -21.40 -48.14 -19.13
N ALA A 418 -21.12 -48.92 -18.08
CA ALA A 418 -22.05 -49.90 -17.53
C ALA A 418 -23.21 -49.27 -16.76
N ASN A 419 -23.03 -48.08 -16.17
CA ASN A 419 -24.01 -47.43 -15.29
C ASN A 419 -24.36 -45.97 -15.67
N PRO A 420 -24.65 -45.64 -16.95
CA PRO A 420 -24.72 -44.25 -17.41
C PRO A 420 -25.84 -43.44 -16.72
N LYS A 421 -27.00 -44.06 -16.44
CA LYS A 421 -28.11 -43.39 -15.73
C LYS A 421 -27.75 -43.02 -14.29
N ARG A 422 -27.00 -43.88 -13.59
CA ARG A 422 -26.57 -43.63 -12.20
C ARG A 422 -25.53 -42.52 -12.13
N VAL A 423 -24.61 -42.47 -13.11
CA VAL A 423 -23.61 -41.39 -13.21
C VAL A 423 -24.29 -40.03 -13.40
N VAL A 424 -25.25 -39.93 -14.31
CA VAL A 424 -26.02 -38.68 -14.51
C VAL A 424 -26.83 -38.33 -13.27
N ALA A 425 -27.49 -39.29 -12.62
CA ALA A 425 -28.23 -39.04 -11.38
C ALA A 425 -27.32 -38.52 -10.25
N LEU A 426 -26.12 -39.11 -10.08
CA LEU A 426 -25.12 -38.61 -9.13
C LEU A 426 -24.67 -37.19 -9.48
N GLY A 427 -24.43 -36.91 -10.76
CA GLY A 427 -24.10 -35.54 -11.23
C GLY A 427 -25.17 -34.52 -10.85
N VAL A 428 -26.47 -34.87 -10.98
CA VAL A 428 -27.58 -34.00 -10.55
C VAL A 428 -27.60 -33.81 -9.03
N VAL A 429 -27.40 -34.87 -8.24
CA VAL A 429 -27.33 -34.77 -6.78
C VAL A 429 -26.18 -33.86 -6.35
N VAL A 430 -25.01 -34.01 -6.96
CA VAL A 430 -23.85 -33.15 -6.69
C VAL A 430 -24.12 -31.70 -7.10
N ALA A 431 -24.79 -31.47 -8.23
CA ALA A 431 -25.17 -30.12 -8.66
C ALA A 431 -26.14 -29.46 -7.67
N VAL A 432 -27.13 -30.21 -7.15
CA VAL A 432 -28.06 -29.72 -6.13
C VAL A 432 -27.32 -29.41 -4.82
N ALA A 433 -26.43 -30.31 -4.36
CA ALA A 433 -25.61 -30.07 -3.18
C ALA A 433 -24.73 -28.83 -3.33
N GLY A 434 -24.14 -28.63 -4.53
CA GLY A 434 -23.36 -27.45 -4.83
C GLY A 434 -24.16 -26.15 -4.89
N ALA A 435 -25.40 -26.19 -5.41
CA ALA A 435 -26.30 -25.04 -5.37
C ALA A 435 -26.70 -24.66 -3.93
N LEU A 436 -26.96 -25.67 -3.07
CA LEU A 436 -27.23 -25.44 -1.65
C LEU A 436 -26.01 -24.88 -0.90
N GLY A 437 -24.81 -25.34 -1.25
CA GLY A 437 -23.57 -24.81 -0.70
C GLY A 437 -23.29 -23.38 -1.17
N ALA A 438 -23.50 -23.09 -2.46
CA ALA A 438 -23.39 -21.73 -3.00
C ALA A 438 -24.29 -20.73 -2.27
N ALA A 439 -25.51 -21.12 -1.91
CA ALA A 439 -26.42 -20.29 -1.13
C ALA A 439 -25.95 -20.02 0.33
N ARG A 440 -24.95 -20.76 0.82
CA ARG A 440 -24.34 -20.58 2.15
C ARG A 440 -22.98 -19.89 2.11
N VAL A 441 -22.47 -19.55 0.93
CA VAL A 441 -21.19 -18.85 0.81
C VAL A 441 -21.33 -17.45 1.40
N ILE A 442 -20.41 -17.11 2.29
CA ILE A 442 -20.34 -15.79 2.93
C ILE A 442 -19.26 -14.99 2.21
N VAL A 443 -19.60 -13.77 1.81
CA VAL A 443 -18.64 -12.79 1.27
C VAL A 443 -18.05 -12.04 2.45
N GLU A 444 -16.75 -12.19 2.65
CA GLU A 444 -16.03 -11.64 3.79
C GLU A 444 -14.54 -11.59 3.43
N ASP A 445 -13.84 -10.59 3.95
CA ASP A 445 -12.37 -10.55 3.86
C ASP A 445 -11.80 -9.78 5.04
N GLN A 446 -10.80 -10.36 5.68
CA GLN A 446 -10.05 -9.69 6.73
C GLN A 446 -8.59 -10.15 6.65
N GLN A 447 -7.71 -9.18 6.43
CA GLN A 447 -6.31 -9.42 6.13
C GLN A 447 -5.58 -10.15 7.27
N ILE A 448 -5.79 -9.73 8.53
CA ILE A 448 -5.15 -10.36 9.70
C ILE A 448 -5.68 -11.78 9.96
N GLU A 449 -6.99 -12.01 9.91
CA GLU A 449 -7.58 -13.35 10.15
C GLU A 449 -7.22 -14.37 9.06
N ASN A 450 -6.67 -13.93 7.94
CA ASN A 450 -6.14 -14.83 6.93
C ASN A 450 -4.83 -15.48 7.38
N PHE A 451 -4.02 -14.85 8.24
CA PHE A 451 -2.77 -15.42 8.75
C PHE A 451 -3.01 -16.60 9.70
N HIS A 452 -2.02 -17.49 9.78
CA HIS A 452 -2.08 -18.59 10.74
C HIS A 452 -1.97 -18.04 12.17
N PRO A 453 -2.68 -18.59 13.17
CA PRO A 453 -2.65 -18.05 14.53
C PRO A 453 -1.27 -18.06 15.22
N SER A 454 -0.31 -18.81 14.69
CA SER A 454 1.07 -18.82 15.18
C SER A 454 1.92 -17.67 14.64
N GLU A 455 1.45 -16.92 13.64
CA GLU A 455 2.25 -15.87 13.02
C GLU A 455 2.44 -14.67 13.96
N PRO A 456 3.64 -14.06 14.00
CA PRO A 456 3.90 -12.88 14.83
C PRO A 456 2.89 -11.75 14.61
N ILE A 457 2.56 -11.45 13.35
CA ILE A 457 1.64 -10.36 13.01
C ILE A 457 0.21 -10.62 13.51
N TYR A 458 -0.22 -11.89 13.53
CA TYR A 458 -1.51 -12.29 14.09
C TYR A 458 -1.53 -12.13 15.61
N GLN A 459 -0.47 -12.62 16.27
CA GLN A 459 -0.35 -12.52 17.73
C GLN A 459 -0.25 -11.06 18.18
N ALA A 460 0.49 -10.23 17.45
CA ALA A 460 0.64 -8.81 17.69
C ALA A 460 -0.70 -8.07 17.61
N ASP A 461 -1.44 -8.23 16.51
CA ASP A 461 -2.77 -7.63 16.36
C ASP A 461 -3.73 -8.06 17.49
N LYS A 462 -3.74 -9.36 17.84
CA LYS A 462 -4.57 -9.86 18.96
C LYS A 462 -4.11 -9.36 20.33
N ALA A 463 -2.82 -9.13 20.54
CA ALA A 463 -2.30 -8.59 21.79
C ALA A 463 -2.69 -7.11 21.96
N ILE A 464 -2.58 -6.33 20.88
CA ILE A 464 -2.92 -4.90 20.86
C ILE A 464 -4.42 -4.71 21.04
N ASN A 465 -5.26 -5.37 20.22
CA ASN A 465 -6.72 -5.26 20.29
C ASN A 465 -7.34 -5.76 21.62
N ARG A 466 -6.59 -6.49 22.45
CA ARG A 466 -7.08 -6.90 23.79
C ARG A 466 -7.00 -5.80 24.82
N SER A 467 -6.08 -4.85 24.65
CA SER A 467 -5.72 -3.86 25.67
C SER A 467 -6.02 -2.42 25.23
N MET A 468 -6.04 -2.18 23.91
CA MET A 468 -6.33 -0.90 23.28
C MET A 468 -7.79 -0.84 22.78
N ASP A 469 -8.28 0.38 22.52
CA ASP A 469 -9.66 0.66 22.07
C ASP A 469 -9.93 0.21 20.61
N GLY A 470 -8.91 -0.29 19.91
CA GLY A 470 -9.00 -0.90 18.58
C GLY A 470 -7.83 -0.52 17.68
N THR A 471 -7.49 -1.38 16.72
CA THR A 471 -6.40 -1.14 15.75
C THR A 471 -6.90 -0.68 14.37
N TYR A 472 -8.20 -0.51 14.19
CA TYR A 472 -8.79 -0.08 12.93
C TYR A 472 -9.51 1.26 13.08
N TYR A 473 -9.35 2.14 12.09
CA TYR A 473 -9.92 3.49 12.13
C TYR A 473 -11.13 3.64 11.20
N LEU A 474 -12.22 4.12 11.77
CA LEU A 474 -13.32 4.75 11.03
C LEU A 474 -13.21 6.25 11.24
N ASP A 475 -12.94 6.97 10.16
CA ASP A 475 -12.76 8.41 10.23
C ASP A 475 -14.03 9.12 9.72
N ILE A 476 -14.35 10.27 10.32
CA ILE A 476 -15.41 11.16 9.87
C ILE A 476 -14.79 12.54 9.70
N VAL A 477 -14.85 13.07 8.48
CA VAL A 477 -14.41 14.44 8.21
C VAL A 477 -15.60 15.36 8.39
N VAL A 478 -15.43 16.35 9.25
CA VAL A 478 -16.42 17.36 9.58
C VAL A 478 -16.03 18.67 8.89
N GLU A 479 -16.82 19.09 7.91
CA GLU A 479 -16.58 20.26 7.08
C GLU A 479 -17.55 21.39 7.46
N THR A 480 -17.03 22.61 7.62
CA THR A 480 -17.82 23.82 7.82
C THR A 480 -17.78 24.70 6.56
N PRO A 481 -18.80 25.53 6.27
CA PRO A 481 -18.89 26.27 5.01
C PRO A 481 -17.94 27.48 4.92
N ASN A 482 -17.42 27.97 6.05
CA ASN A 482 -16.55 29.14 6.12
C ASN A 482 -15.28 28.78 6.90
N PRO A 483 -14.12 29.38 6.57
CA PRO A 483 -12.93 29.32 7.41
C PRO A 483 -13.24 29.71 8.86
N GLU A 484 -12.50 29.12 9.79
CA GLU A 484 -12.68 29.30 11.24
C GLU A 484 -14.05 28.86 11.78
N GLY A 485 -14.81 28.07 10.99
CA GLY A 485 -16.11 27.56 11.40
C GLY A 485 -16.06 26.70 12.67
N LEU A 486 -14.93 26.03 12.92
CA LEU A 486 -14.73 25.18 14.10
C LEU A 486 -14.47 25.99 15.39
N HIS A 487 -14.21 27.30 15.32
CA HIS A 487 -14.17 28.14 16.51
C HIS A 487 -15.53 28.34 17.16
N ARG A 488 -16.63 27.97 16.47
CA ARG A 488 -17.98 28.12 17.01
C ARG A 488 -18.29 26.97 17.99
N PRO A 489 -18.67 27.28 19.25
CA PRO A 489 -19.03 26.27 20.24
C PRO A 489 -20.14 25.32 19.78
N GLU A 490 -21.09 25.81 18.98
CA GLU A 490 -22.19 25.02 18.43
C GLU A 490 -21.70 23.85 17.55
N ASN A 491 -20.62 24.07 16.79
CA ASN A 491 -20.03 23.06 15.91
C ASN A 491 -19.22 22.05 16.73
N LEU A 492 -18.41 22.50 17.70
CA LEU A 492 -17.65 21.62 18.58
C LEU A 492 -18.56 20.75 19.45
N ARG A 493 -19.68 21.28 19.96
CA ARG A 493 -20.66 20.46 20.70
C ARG A 493 -21.37 19.43 19.82
N LYS A 494 -21.57 19.72 18.53
CA LYS A 494 -22.07 18.71 17.58
C LYS A 494 -21.06 17.59 17.36
N ILE A 495 -19.77 17.93 17.23
CA ILE A 495 -18.68 16.94 17.16
C ILE A 495 -18.64 16.09 18.43
N GLU A 496 -18.78 16.72 19.61
CA GLU A 496 -18.84 15.99 20.88
C GLU A 496 -20.05 15.03 20.94
N GLN A 497 -21.21 15.44 20.43
CA GLN A 497 -22.39 14.57 20.35
C GLN A 497 -22.17 13.42 19.36
N LEU A 498 -21.47 13.64 18.26
CA LEU A 498 -21.06 12.59 17.33
C LEU A 498 -20.13 11.58 18.01
N GLN A 499 -19.11 12.03 18.76
CA GLN A 499 -18.24 11.14 19.55
C GLN A 499 -19.05 10.29 20.53
N ARG A 500 -19.94 10.91 21.32
CA ARG A 500 -20.80 10.19 22.26
C ARG A 500 -21.69 9.17 21.55
N PHE A 501 -22.24 9.50 20.37
CA PHE A 501 -23.01 8.55 19.58
C PHE A 501 -22.14 7.37 19.11
N LEU A 502 -20.96 7.65 18.56
CA LEU A 502 -20.03 6.61 18.09
C LEU A 502 -19.67 5.64 19.22
N GLU A 503 -19.40 6.15 20.42
CA GLU A 503 -19.10 5.36 21.62
C GLU A 503 -20.27 4.50 22.14
N THR A 504 -21.51 4.78 21.71
CA THR A 504 -22.64 3.86 21.99
C THR A 504 -22.64 2.61 21.12
N LEU A 505 -21.87 2.62 20.02
CA LEU A 505 -21.82 1.50 19.09
C LEU A 505 -20.87 0.43 19.63
N PRO A 506 -21.30 -0.84 19.71
CA PRO A 506 -20.57 -1.90 20.43
C PRO A 506 -19.21 -2.27 19.83
N GLN A 507 -18.89 -1.78 18.63
CA GLN A 507 -17.64 -2.06 17.92
C GLN A 507 -16.60 -0.94 18.11
N VAL A 508 -17.02 0.22 18.61
CA VAL A 508 -16.16 1.38 18.83
C VAL A 508 -15.64 1.30 20.27
N GLY A 509 -14.32 1.17 20.44
CA GLY A 509 -13.71 1.17 21.78
C GLY A 509 -13.49 2.58 22.35
N GLY A 510 -13.27 3.56 21.47
CA GLY A 510 -13.01 4.94 21.83
C GLY A 510 -13.02 5.88 20.63
N THR A 511 -13.03 7.18 20.89
CA THR A 511 -12.97 8.20 19.85
C THR A 511 -11.96 9.29 20.19
N THR A 512 -11.41 9.92 19.17
CA THR A 512 -10.58 11.13 19.30
C THR A 512 -11.09 12.21 18.36
N SER A 513 -11.05 13.45 18.83
CA SER A 513 -11.23 14.62 17.98
C SER A 513 -10.58 15.85 18.58
N LEU A 514 -10.55 16.92 17.79
CA LEU A 514 -10.15 18.26 18.25
C LEU A 514 -10.87 18.73 19.54
N VAL A 515 -12.09 18.26 19.79
CA VAL A 515 -12.86 18.63 21.00
C VAL A 515 -12.15 18.20 22.28
N ASP A 516 -11.43 17.09 22.26
CA ASP A 516 -10.74 16.55 23.44
C ASP A 516 -9.59 17.46 23.89
N TYR A 517 -8.81 17.98 22.94
CA TYR A 517 -7.78 18.98 23.18
C TYR A 517 -8.37 20.30 23.67
N ILE A 518 -9.47 20.79 23.08
CA ILE A 518 -10.12 22.04 23.51
C ILE A 518 -10.63 21.95 24.95
N LYS A 519 -11.23 20.82 25.35
CA LYS A 519 -11.65 20.60 26.74
C LYS A 519 -10.44 20.59 27.68
N GLN A 520 -9.34 19.93 27.29
CA GLN A 520 -8.14 19.88 28.11
C GLN A 520 -7.48 21.26 28.26
N MET A 521 -7.32 22.01 27.16
CA MET A 521 -6.80 23.38 27.20
C MET A 521 -7.68 24.29 28.06
N ASN A 522 -9.01 24.22 27.93
CA ASN A 522 -9.93 25.01 28.76
C ASN A 522 -9.79 24.66 30.25
N ARG A 523 -9.61 23.38 30.57
CA ARG A 523 -9.35 22.92 31.94
C ARG A 523 -8.00 23.45 32.45
N ALA A 524 -6.95 23.38 31.64
CA ALA A 524 -5.60 23.81 31.99
C ALA A 524 -5.53 25.32 32.29
N VAL A 525 -6.08 26.18 31.44
CA VAL A 525 -6.10 27.64 31.68
C VAL A 525 -6.91 28.08 32.90
N ASN A 526 -7.72 27.15 33.45
CA ASN A 526 -8.53 27.29 34.64
C ASN A 526 -8.01 26.46 35.83
N GLU A 527 -6.68 26.34 35.97
CA GLU A 527 -6.00 25.73 37.12
C GLU A 527 -6.37 24.24 37.29
N ASN A 528 -6.50 23.52 36.17
CA ASN A 528 -6.84 22.09 36.10
C ASN A 528 -8.15 21.68 36.81
N ARG A 529 -9.04 22.63 37.16
CA ARG A 529 -10.31 22.34 37.81
C ARG A 529 -11.23 21.50 36.92
N LYS A 530 -11.65 20.34 37.43
CA LYS A 530 -12.44 19.34 36.67
C LYS A 530 -13.73 19.88 36.05
N GLU A 531 -14.37 20.87 36.66
CA GLU A 531 -15.57 21.53 36.15
C GLU A 531 -15.37 22.30 34.83
N PHE A 532 -14.12 22.63 34.47
CA PHE A 532 -13.75 23.31 33.23
C PHE A 532 -13.35 22.36 32.10
N TYR A 533 -13.42 21.03 32.29
CA TYR A 533 -13.25 20.04 31.21
C TYR A 533 -14.52 19.96 30.33
N VAL A 534 -14.84 21.09 29.69
CA VAL A 534 -16.02 21.30 28.85
C VAL A 534 -15.65 22.21 27.69
N VAL A 535 -16.39 22.13 26.58
CA VAL A 535 -16.23 23.06 25.46
C VAL A 535 -16.64 24.47 25.91
N PRO A 536 -15.78 25.50 25.76
CA PRO A 536 -16.13 26.86 26.12
C PRO A 536 -17.33 27.41 25.33
N ASP A 537 -18.12 28.28 25.96
CA ASP A 537 -19.27 28.93 25.32
C ASP A 537 -18.90 30.15 24.47
N ASP A 538 -17.68 30.66 24.60
CA ASP A 538 -17.19 31.86 23.92
C ASP A 538 -16.30 31.48 22.71
N PRO A 539 -16.71 31.80 21.46
CA PRO A 539 -15.90 31.57 20.26
C PRO A 539 -14.52 32.23 20.32
N LEU A 540 -14.42 33.40 20.96
CA LEU A 540 -13.18 34.15 21.06
C LEU A 540 -12.18 33.45 21.98
N LEU A 541 -12.68 32.82 23.05
CA LEU A 541 -11.87 32.00 23.94
C LEU A 541 -11.31 30.78 23.20
N ILE A 542 -12.12 30.09 22.39
CA ILE A 542 -11.67 28.93 21.59
C ILE A 542 -10.50 29.31 20.66
N SER A 543 -10.61 30.41 19.92
CA SER A 543 -9.52 30.88 19.05
C SER A 543 -8.25 31.24 19.83
N GLN A 544 -8.41 31.78 21.04
CA GLN A 544 -7.29 32.13 21.92
C GLN A 544 -6.63 30.90 22.57
N LEU A 545 -7.37 29.81 22.79
CA LEU A 545 -6.78 28.54 23.26
C LEU A 545 -5.84 27.94 22.20
N PHE A 546 -6.22 27.95 20.93
CA PHE A 546 -5.34 27.52 19.84
C PHE A 546 -4.06 28.35 19.76
N LEU A 547 -4.18 29.67 19.90
CA LEU A 547 -3.02 30.56 19.90
C LEU A 547 -2.10 30.28 21.09
N LEU A 548 -2.68 30.03 22.28
CA LEU A 548 -1.92 29.71 23.47
C LEU A 548 -1.19 28.37 23.33
N TYR A 549 -1.82 27.36 22.73
CA TYR A 549 -1.15 26.09 22.44
C TYR A 549 0.01 26.27 21.48
N SER A 550 -0.20 26.96 20.35
CA SER A 550 0.86 27.21 19.35
C SER A 550 2.06 28.01 19.87
N ALA A 551 1.95 28.60 21.07
CA ALA A 551 3.05 29.31 21.72
C ALA A 551 4.07 28.37 22.36
N SER A 552 3.70 27.13 22.66
CA SER A 552 4.48 26.19 23.46
C SER A 552 4.51 24.79 22.86
N ALA A 553 4.14 24.65 21.58
CA ALA A 553 3.92 23.36 20.95
C ALA A 553 4.25 23.42 19.45
N ASP A 554 4.44 22.25 18.82
CA ASP A 554 4.78 22.19 17.41
C ASP A 554 3.59 22.66 16.53
N PRO A 555 3.82 23.44 15.45
CA PRO A 555 2.77 23.84 14.52
C PRO A 555 2.01 22.65 13.91
N THR A 556 2.58 21.44 13.92
CA THR A 556 2.02 20.23 13.31
C THR A 556 1.17 19.37 14.24
N ASP A 557 1.15 19.64 15.56
CA ASP A 557 0.47 18.81 16.59
C ASP A 557 -1.02 18.57 16.36
N PHE A 558 -1.70 19.44 15.61
CA PHE A 558 -3.12 19.30 15.29
C PHE A 558 -3.39 18.95 13.83
N GLU A 559 -2.36 18.72 13.01
CA GLU A 559 -2.53 18.48 11.58
C GLU A 559 -3.37 17.23 11.29
N GLU A 560 -3.35 16.21 12.15
CA GLU A 560 -4.18 15.02 11.99
C GLU A 560 -5.67 15.27 12.31
N GLU A 561 -5.97 16.23 13.18
CA GLU A 561 -7.30 16.49 13.73
C GLU A 561 -8.00 17.67 13.07
N VAL A 562 -7.26 18.68 12.59
CA VAL A 562 -7.84 19.90 12.02
C VAL A 562 -7.00 20.46 10.89
N ASP A 563 -7.67 20.99 9.87
CA ASP A 563 -6.98 21.74 8.82
C ASP A 563 -6.53 23.14 9.30
N SER A 564 -5.57 23.72 8.58
CA SER A 564 -4.96 25.01 8.92
C SER A 564 -5.94 26.20 8.98
N ASN A 565 -7.10 26.05 8.34
CA ASN A 565 -8.18 27.05 8.33
C ASN A 565 -9.18 26.88 9.47
N TYR A 566 -9.08 25.83 10.30
CA TYR A 566 -10.11 25.43 11.27
C TYR A 566 -11.50 25.34 10.61
N GLN A 567 -11.53 24.83 9.39
CA GLN A 567 -12.73 24.61 8.58
C GLN A 567 -13.12 23.13 8.59
N ASN A 568 -12.14 22.24 8.54
CA ASN A 568 -12.30 20.79 8.44
C ASN A 568 -11.66 20.14 9.67
N ALA A 569 -12.38 19.23 10.32
CA ALA A 569 -11.87 18.44 11.44
C ALA A 569 -12.01 16.95 11.15
N LEU A 570 -11.07 16.16 11.65
CA LEU A 570 -11.14 14.71 11.67
C LEU A 570 -11.69 14.24 13.03
N VAL A 571 -12.70 13.38 12.98
CA VAL A 571 -13.19 12.62 14.13
C VAL A 571 -12.85 11.17 13.87
N ARG A 572 -11.96 10.59 14.68
CA ARG A 572 -11.51 9.21 14.52
C ARG A 572 -12.18 8.31 15.54
N ALA A 573 -12.74 7.20 15.08
CA ALA A 573 -13.29 6.14 15.93
C ALA A 573 -12.41 4.90 15.82
N ASN A 574 -11.97 4.41 16.98
CA ASN A 574 -11.17 3.19 17.10
C ASN A 574 -12.09 1.98 17.16
N VAL A 575 -11.88 1.06 16.23
CA VAL A 575 -12.73 -0.10 15.99
C VAL A 575 -11.92 -1.36 16.25
N SER A 576 -12.49 -2.29 17.02
CA SER A 576 -11.81 -3.51 17.48
C SER A 576 -11.79 -4.64 16.45
N THR A 577 -12.37 -4.45 15.25
CA THR A 577 -12.53 -5.50 14.24
C THR A 577 -12.52 -4.97 12.81
N GLY A 578 -11.83 -5.68 11.92
CA GLY A 578 -11.81 -5.42 10.48
C GLY A 578 -12.89 -6.16 9.68
N VAL A 579 -13.76 -6.95 10.33
CA VAL A 579 -14.75 -7.81 9.68
C VAL A 579 -15.81 -6.99 8.94
N HIS A 580 -16.02 -7.27 7.64
CA HIS A 580 -16.97 -6.56 6.79
C HIS A 580 -18.40 -6.60 7.30
N SER A 581 -18.88 -7.77 7.74
CA SER A 581 -20.26 -7.92 8.22
C SER A 581 -20.58 -7.06 9.44
N SER A 582 -19.62 -6.89 10.35
CA SER A 582 -19.68 -5.98 11.50
C SER A 582 -19.61 -4.52 11.05
N ASN A 583 -18.61 -4.19 10.22
CA ASN A 583 -18.35 -2.84 9.74
C ASN A 583 -19.49 -2.27 8.88
N ARG A 584 -20.21 -3.12 8.15
CA ARG A 584 -21.43 -2.72 7.43
C ARG A 584 -22.49 -2.16 8.38
N LEU A 585 -22.66 -2.73 9.57
CA LEU A 585 -23.64 -2.23 10.54
C LEU A 585 -23.19 -0.89 11.12
N LEU A 586 -21.88 -0.77 11.41
CA LEU A 586 -21.26 0.45 11.90
C LEU A 586 -21.38 1.59 10.87
N VAL A 587 -20.88 1.41 9.64
CA VAL A 587 -20.89 2.44 8.59
C VAL A 587 -22.33 2.90 8.31
N ASN A 588 -23.28 1.98 8.13
CA ASN A 588 -24.67 2.35 7.89
C ASN A 588 -25.31 3.11 9.07
N ALA A 589 -24.97 2.76 10.31
CA ALA A 589 -25.47 3.47 11.49
C ALA A 589 -24.90 4.89 11.59
N VAL A 590 -23.61 5.07 11.26
CA VAL A 590 -22.95 6.37 11.24
C VAL A 590 -23.49 7.23 10.10
N GLU A 591 -23.60 6.71 8.88
CA GLU A 591 -24.18 7.43 7.74
C GLU A 591 -25.62 7.88 8.01
N ALA A 592 -26.42 7.02 8.65
CA ALA A 592 -27.78 7.37 9.06
C ALA A 592 -27.80 8.50 10.10
N TYR A 593 -26.97 8.39 11.15
CA TYR A 593 -26.86 9.46 12.17
C TYR A 593 -26.39 10.79 11.58
N LEU A 594 -25.39 10.73 10.68
CA LEU A 594 -24.88 11.92 10.01
C LEU A 594 -25.98 12.59 9.19
N THR A 595 -26.76 11.81 8.44
CA THR A 595 -27.86 12.33 7.61
C THR A 595 -29.02 12.87 8.43
N ASP A 596 -29.43 12.17 9.49
CA ASP A 596 -30.65 12.47 10.22
C ASP A 596 -30.47 13.51 11.34
N SER A 597 -29.28 13.56 11.97
CA SER A 597 -29.04 14.30 13.22
C SER A 597 -27.86 15.28 13.19
N PHE A 598 -26.82 15.01 12.40
CA PHE A 598 -25.61 15.84 12.39
C PHE A 598 -25.64 16.93 11.29
N ASN A 599 -25.84 16.50 10.04
CA ASN A 599 -25.70 17.30 8.83
C ASN A 599 -26.72 18.44 8.80
N SER A 600 -26.22 19.65 8.62
CA SER A 600 -27.02 20.88 8.57
C SER A 600 -26.31 21.93 7.72
N PRO A 601 -26.97 23.02 7.29
CA PRO A 601 -26.33 24.03 6.43
C PRO A 601 -25.04 24.64 6.98
N GLY A 602 -24.79 24.56 8.29
CA GLY A 602 -23.59 25.10 8.94
C GLY A 602 -22.45 24.09 9.20
N ILE A 603 -22.69 22.79 9.02
CA ILE A 603 -21.72 21.72 9.32
C ILE A 603 -22.15 20.41 8.66
N VAL A 604 -21.23 19.74 7.97
CA VAL A 604 -21.46 18.47 7.27
C VAL A 604 -20.40 17.46 7.72
N GLY A 605 -20.81 16.24 8.05
CA GLY A 605 -19.92 15.12 8.33
C GLY A 605 -19.99 14.09 7.20
N THR A 606 -18.83 13.62 6.77
CA THR A 606 -18.67 12.61 5.72
C THR A 606 -17.80 11.46 6.22
N VAL A 607 -18.29 10.23 6.08
CA VAL A 607 -17.55 9.02 6.50
C VAL A 607 -16.40 8.72 5.54
N THR A 608 -15.24 8.37 6.10
CA THR A 608 -14.02 8.02 5.38
C THR A 608 -13.19 7.03 6.21
N GLY A 609 -11.89 6.92 5.94
CA GLY A 609 -11.00 6.00 6.64
C GLY A 609 -11.03 4.58 6.07
N ARG A 610 -10.15 3.72 6.60
CA ARG A 610 -9.89 2.37 6.08
C ARG A 610 -11.12 1.47 6.14
N ILE A 611 -11.89 1.55 7.24
CA ILE A 611 -13.12 0.78 7.43
C ILE A 611 -14.13 1.08 6.31
N ASN A 612 -14.30 2.36 5.95
CA ASN A 612 -15.24 2.76 4.91
C ASN A 612 -14.81 2.27 3.51
N VAL A 613 -13.53 2.43 3.19
CA VAL A 613 -12.98 1.96 1.91
C VAL A 613 -13.15 0.45 1.77
N ASN A 614 -12.81 -0.32 2.82
CA ASN A 614 -12.95 -1.77 2.81
C ASN A 614 -14.42 -2.21 2.70
N TYR A 615 -15.35 -1.49 3.34
CA TYR A 615 -16.78 -1.73 3.22
C TYR A 615 -17.26 -1.61 1.76
N HIS A 616 -17.00 -0.49 1.09
CA HIS A 616 -17.43 -0.28 -0.29
C HIS A 616 -16.75 -1.24 -1.27
N TRP A 617 -15.48 -1.56 -1.03
CA TRP A 617 -14.74 -2.48 -1.86
C TRP A 617 -15.23 -3.93 -1.76
N ILE A 618 -15.41 -4.48 -0.55
CA ILE A 618 -15.90 -5.85 -0.35
C ILE A 618 -17.35 -6.00 -0.85
N LYS A 619 -18.17 -4.94 -0.71
CA LYS A 619 -19.51 -4.90 -1.30
C LYS A 619 -19.46 -5.08 -2.83
N ASN A 620 -18.52 -4.44 -3.52
CA ASN A 620 -18.37 -4.62 -4.97
C ASN A 620 -17.98 -6.05 -5.35
N ILE A 621 -17.21 -6.77 -4.52
CA ILE A 621 -16.92 -8.20 -4.73
C ILE A 621 -18.22 -9.01 -4.70
N ALA A 622 -19.06 -8.78 -3.68
CA ALA A 622 -20.33 -9.48 -3.55
C ALA A 622 -21.24 -9.26 -4.77
N ASP A 623 -21.35 -8.00 -5.20
CA ASP A 623 -22.22 -7.58 -6.30
C ASP A 623 -21.72 -8.09 -7.67
N ASN A 624 -20.39 -8.09 -7.89
CA ASN A 624 -19.80 -8.41 -9.20
C ASN A 624 -19.38 -9.88 -9.36
N HIS A 625 -19.18 -10.64 -8.27
CA HIS A 625 -18.66 -12.00 -8.37
C HIS A 625 -19.57 -12.93 -9.20
N ALA A 626 -20.86 -12.99 -8.90
CA ALA A 626 -21.80 -13.85 -9.63
C ALA A 626 -21.86 -13.50 -11.13
N SER A 627 -21.87 -12.20 -11.45
CA SER A 627 -21.86 -11.67 -12.81
C SER A 627 -20.57 -12.05 -13.56
N SER A 628 -19.41 -11.98 -12.89
CA SER A 628 -18.12 -12.37 -13.50
C SER A 628 -18.05 -13.87 -13.84
N VAL A 629 -18.53 -14.74 -12.96
CA VAL A 629 -18.61 -16.18 -13.20
C VAL A 629 -19.58 -16.49 -14.33
N LEU A 630 -20.74 -15.84 -14.36
CA LEU A 630 -21.70 -15.98 -15.44
C LEU A 630 -21.10 -15.52 -16.78
N LEU A 631 -20.44 -14.37 -16.82
CA LEU A 631 -19.79 -13.86 -18.03
C LEU A 631 -18.69 -14.80 -18.52
N ALA A 632 -17.87 -15.35 -17.63
CA ALA A 632 -16.84 -16.33 -17.97
C ALA A 632 -17.45 -17.61 -18.56
N LEU A 633 -18.52 -18.14 -17.96
CA LEU A 633 -19.26 -19.31 -18.48
C LEU A 633 -19.88 -19.01 -19.85
N LEU A 634 -20.45 -17.81 -20.05
CA LEU A 634 -21.00 -17.40 -21.34
C LEU A 634 -19.92 -17.23 -22.40
N ALA A 635 -18.78 -16.63 -22.08
CA ALA A 635 -17.65 -16.46 -22.99
C ALA A 635 -17.10 -17.82 -23.45
N VAL A 636 -16.91 -18.75 -22.51
CA VAL A 636 -16.46 -20.12 -22.82
C VAL A 636 -17.52 -20.89 -23.61
N THR A 637 -18.80 -20.75 -23.27
CA THR A 637 -19.91 -21.37 -24.02
C THR A 637 -19.98 -20.83 -25.44
N ALA A 638 -19.84 -19.53 -25.63
CA ALA A 638 -19.83 -18.88 -26.95
C ALA A 638 -18.65 -19.38 -27.78
N MET A 639 -17.44 -19.45 -27.19
CA MET A 639 -16.26 -19.98 -27.86
C MET A 639 -16.47 -21.46 -28.24
N ALA A 640 -16.90 -22.31 -27.30
CA ALA A 640 -17.20 -23.72 -27.58
C ALA A 640 -18.27 -23.90 -28.68
N ALA A 641 -19.28 -23.02 -28.73
CA ALA A 641 -20.30 -23.04 -29.78
C ALA A 641 -19.73 -22.71 -31.15
N ILE A 642 -18.86 -21.69 -31.25
CA ILE A 642 -18.14 -21.32 -32.48
C ILE A 642 -17.25 -22.48 -32.94
N VAL A 643 -16.50 -23.06 -32.01
CA VAL A 643 -15.58 -24.18 -32.23
C VAL A 643 -16.28 -25.41 -32.80
N PHE A 644 -17.30 -25.91 -32.08
CA PHE A 644 -18.00 -27.14 -32.47
C PHE A 644 -19.05 -26.90 -33.56
N ARG A 645 -19.34 -25.64 -33.89
CA ARG A 645 -20.45 -25.20 -34.75
C ARG A 645 -21.79 -25.77 -34.25
N SER A 646 -21.97 -25.84 -32.94
CA SER A 646 -23.12 -26.46 -32.30
C SER A 646 -23.33 -25.94 -30.87
N LEU A 647 -24.47 -25.31 -30.63
CA LEU A 647 -24.90 -24.89 -29.29
C LEU A 647 -25.12 -26.09 -28.35
N VAL A 648 -25.57 -27.23 -28.88
CA VAL A 648 -25.75 -28.46 -28.10
C VAL A 648 -24.40 -29.01 -27.65
N ALA A 649 -23.38 -28.98 -28.52
CA ALA A 649 -22.03 -29.39 -28.14
C ALA A 649 -21.45 -28.47 -27.05
N ALA A 650 -21.65 -27.16 -27.18
CA ALA A 650 -21.23 -26.19 -26.16
C ALA A 650 -21.93 -26.42 -24.81
N ALA A 651 -23.24 -26.64 -24.81
CA ALA A 651 -24.01 -26.93 -23.60
C ALA A 651 -23.56 -28.24 -22.93
N ILE A 652 -23.25 -29.29 -23.70
CA ILE A 652 -22.71 -30.54 -23.12
C ILE A 652 -21.29 -30.30 -22.57
N CYS A 653 -20.48 -29.49 -23.23
CA CYS A 653 -19.11 -29.18 -22.83
C CYS A 653 -19.03 -28.38 -21.52
N ILE A 654 -20.01 -27.50 -21.24
CA ILE A 654 -19.99 -26.66 -20.04
C ILE A 654 -20.43 -27.41 -18.77
N LEU A 655 -21.19 -28.50 -18.90
CA LEU A 655 -21.76 -29.23 -17.76
C LEU A 655 -20.71 -29.72 -16.73
N PRO A 656 -19.60 -30.38 -17.12
CA PRO A 656 -18.56 -30.78 -16.17
C PRO A 656 -17.93 -29.61 -15.40
N ILE A 657 -17.85 -28.45 -16.05
CA ILE A 657 -17.19 -27.26 -15.52
C ILE A 657 -18.11 -26.53 -14.56
N GLY A 658 -19.39 -26.37 -14.93
CA GLY A 658 -20.41 -25.87 -14.02
C GLY A 658 -20.50 -26.74 -12.76
N LEU A 659 -20.42 -28.06 -12.90
CA LEU A 659 -20.37 -28.97 -11.75
C LEU A 659 -19.12 -28.77 -10.89
N ALA A 660 -17.96 -28.53 -11.50
CA ALA A 660 -16.72 -28.24 -10.79
C ALA A 660 -16.82 -26.95 -9.97
N VAL A 661 -17.33 -25.87 -10.57
CA VAL A 661 -17.56 -24.59 -9.88
C VAL A 661 -18.55 -24.76 -8.72
N LEU A 662 -19.66 -25.49 -8.94
CA LEU A 662 -20.64 -25.77 -7.90
C LEU A 662 -20.08 -26.60 -6.74
N ILE A 663 -19.21 -27.57 -6.99
CA ILE A 663 -18.53 -28.31 -5.92
C ILE A 663 -17.62 -27.38 -5.11
N VAL A 664 -16.89 -26.47 -5.75
CA VAL A 664 -16.07 -25.51 -5.00
C VAL A 664 -16.94 -24.64 -4.10
N TYR A 665 -18.06 -24.13 -4.59
CA TYR A 665 -19.01 -23.41 -3.74
C TYR A 665 -19.61 -24.29 -2.63
N ALA A 666 -19.78 -25.59 -2.86
CA ALA A 666 -20.14 -26.55 -1.81
C ALA A 666 -19.08 -26.61 -0.71
N VAL A 667 -17.81 -26.73 -1.10
CA VAL A 667 -16.67 -26.74 -0.18
C VAL A 667 -16.60 -25.42 0.59
N MET A 668 -16.84 -24.29 -0.07
CA MET A 668 -16.84 -22.98 0.59
C MET A 668 -18.00 -22.84 1.59
N GLY A 669 -19.24 -23.07 1.16
CA GLY A 669 -20.42 -22.86 1.99
C GLY A 669 -20.58 -23.86 3.14
N PHE A 670 -20.14 -25.11 2.97
CA PHE A 670 -20.17 -26.10 4.07
C PHE A 670 -18.88 -26.14 4.90
N GLY A 671 -17.75 -25.76 4.31
CA GLY A 671 -16.45 -25.70 4.99
C GLY A 671 -16.17 -24.38 5.70
N GLY A 672 -17.03 -23.37 5.54
CA GLY A 672 -16.85 -22.05 6.14
C GLY A 672 -15.72 -21.23 5.51
N VAL A 673 -15.33 -21.52 4.27
CA VAL A 673 -14.31 -20.74 3.56
C VAL A 673 -14.96 -19.51 2.95
N TRP A 674 -14.50 -18.33 3.33
CA TRP A 674 -15.01 -17.06 2.84
C TRP A 674 -14.75 -16.87 1.35
N LEU A 675 -15.70 -16.21 0.68
CA LEU A 675 -15.49 -15.60 -0.62
C LEU A 675 -14.84 -14.22 -0.42
N GLY A 676 -13.52 -14.21 -0.29
CA GLY A 676 -12.69 -13.01 -0.25
C GLY A 676 -11.88 -12.83 -1.55
N VAL A 677 -10.96 -11.86 -1.57
CA VAL A 677 -10.20 -11.47 -2.76
C VAL A 677 -9.50 -12.64 -3.43
N GLY A 678 -8.62 -13.35 -2.70
CA GLY A 678 -7.84 -14.44 -3.26
C GLY A 678 -8.69 -15.61 -3.75
N THR A 679 -9.80 -15.89 -3.06
CA THR A 679 -10.72 -16.96 -3.45
C THR A 679 -11.59 -16.59 -4.64
N SER A 680 -11.98 -15.32 -4.80
CA SER A 680 -12.90 -14.89 -5.87
C SER A 680 -12.42 -15.23 -7.29
N MET A 681 -11.11 -15.34 -7.48
CA MET A 681 -10.46 -15.68 -8.75
C MET A 681 -10.61 -17.16 -9.16
N PHE A 682 -10.89 -18.07 -8.21
CA PHE A 682 -10.87 -19.50 -8.47
C PHE A 682 -11.79 -19.87 -9.64
N ALA A 683 -12.98 -19.24 -9.71
CA ALA A 683 -14.04 -19.65 -10.62
C ALA A 683 -13.66 -19.43 -12.09
N SER A 684 -13.18 -18.22 -12.44
CA SER A 684 -12.77 -17.92 -13.82
C SER A 684 -11.58 -18.77 -14.28
N ILE A 685 -10.65 -19.07 -13.37
CA ILE A 685 -9.47 -19.91 -13.65
C ILE A 685 -9.88 -21.37 -13.77
N ALA A 686 -10.71 -21.87 -12.85
CA ALA A 686 -11.29 -23.21 -12.91
C ALA A 686 -12.07 -23.45 -14.20
N ILE A 687 -12.81 -22.44 -14.67
CA ILE A 687 -13.52 -22.48 -15.95
C ILE A 687 -12.53 -22.60 -17.11
N GLY A 688 -11.48 -21.75 -17.13
CA GLY A 688 -10.49 -21.73 -18.20
C GLY A 688 -9.58 -22.97 -18.25
N LEU A 689 -9.29 -23.60 -17.12
CA LEU A 689 -8.49 -24.84 -17.02
C LEU A 689 -9.35 -26.08 -17.19
N GLY A 690 -10.54 -26.11 -16.58
CA GLY A 690 -11.42 -27.27 -16.58
C GLY A 690 -12.05 -27.58 -17.94
N ILE A 691 -12.20 -26.56 -18.80
CA ILE A 691 -12.72 -26.70 -20.17
C ILE A 691 -11.86 -27.61 -21.04
N ASP A 692 -10.56 -27.67 -20.77
CA ASP A 692 -9.60 -28.47 -21.50
C ASP A 692 -9.99 -29.96 -21.52
N PHE A 693 -10.36 -30.49 -20.35
CA PHE A 693 -10.82 -31.87 -20.21
C PHE A 693 -12.06 -32.16 -21.04
N ALA A 694 -13.00 -31.21 -21.09
CA ALA A 694 -14.26 -31.39 -21.80
C ALA A 694 -14.08 -31.31 -23.32
N ILE A 695 -13.31 -30.34 -23.81
CA ILE A 695 -13.07 -30.13 -25.25
C ILE A 695 -12.30 -31.32 -25.84
N HIS A 696 -11.17 -31.72 -25.24
CA HIS A 696 -10.39 -32.85 -25.76
C HIS A 696 -11.19 -34.15 -25.76
N SER A 697 -12.02 -34.36 -24.74
CA SER A 697 -12.89 -35.53 -24.66
C SER A 697 -13.94 -35.54 -25.77
N LEU A 698 -14.66 -34.43 -25.95
CA LEU A 698 -15.71 -34.32 -26.96
C LEU A 698 -15.17 -34.35 -28.39
N ASP A 699 -14.04 -33.69 -28.65
CA ASP A 699 -13.39 -33.70 -29.97
C ASP A 699 -12.91 -35.10 -30.35
N ARG A 700 -12.32 -35.85 -29.39
CA ARG A 700 -11.95 -37.24 -29.61
C ARG A 700 -13.17 -38.12 -29.85
N LEU A 701 -14.20 -37.99 -29.02
CA LEU A 701 -15.45 -38.74 -29.20
C LEU A 701 -16.08 -38.48 -30.56
N LYS A 702 -16.09 -37.21 -31.01
CA LYS A 702 -16.56 -36.84 -32.36
C LYS A 702 -15.76 -37.57 -33.42
N THR A 703 -14.43 -37.56 -33.33
CA THR A 703 -13.56 -38.22 -34.30
C THR A 703 -13.77 -39.74 -34.33
N LEU A 704 -13.87 -40.39 -33.16
CA LEU A 704 -14.10 -41.84 -33.05
C LEU A 704 -15.48 -42.25 -33.57
N VAL A 705 -16.53 -41.50 -33.23
CA VAL A 705 -17.91 -41.77 -33.67
C VAL A 705 -18.08 -41.53 -35.17
N GLN A 706 -17.40 -40.54 -35.75
CA GLN A 706 -17.40 -40.31 -37.20
C GLN A 706 -16.69 -41.43 -37.98
N ALA A 707 -15.68 -42.07 -37.37
CA ALA A 707 -14.92 -43.15 -38.00
C ALA A 707 -15.59 -44.52 -37.88
N GLU A 708 -16.15 -44.86 -36.71
CA GLU A 708 -16.60 -46.22 -36.39
C GLU A 708 -18.08 -46.33 -35.98
N GLY A 709 -18.81 -45.21 -35.89
CA GLY A 709 -20.18 -45.16 -35.40
C GLY A 709 -20.28 -45.12 -33.86
N LEU A 710 -21.49 -44.82 -33.35
CA LEU A 710 -21.72 -44.68 -31.90
C LEU A 710 -21.99 -46.04 -31.24
N THR A 711 -20.95 -46.71 -30.76
CA THR A 711 -21.05 -47.95 -29.97
C THR A 711 -20.33 -47.86 -28.63
N ASP A 712 -20.67 -48.71 -27.67
CA ASP A 712 -19.98 -48.79 -26.37
C ASP A 712 -18.48 -49.08 -26.52
N GLN A 713 -18.09 -49.87 -27.53
CA GLN A 713 -16.68 -50.14 -27.82
C GLN A 713 -15.96 -48.90 -28.35
N THR A 714 -16.63 -48.11 -29.20
CA THR A 714 -16.10 -46.85 -29.71
C THR A 714 -15.92 -45.83 -28.56
N LEU A 715 -16.88 -45.72 -27.65
CA LEU A 715 -16.77 -44.86 -26.46
C LEU A 715 -15.66 -45.33 -25.50
N LEU A 716 -15.48 -46.65 -25.32
CA LEU A 716 -14.43 -47.22 -24.49
C LEU A 716 -13.01 -46.88 -24.97
N LYS A 717 -12.80 -46.62 -26.27
CA LYS A 717 -11.49 -46.22 -26.83
C LYS A 717 -11.02 -44.85 -26.34
N LEU A 718 -11.94 -43.96 -25.90
CA LEU A 718 -11.58 -42.66 -25.33
C LEU A 718 -10.62 -42.81 -24.14
N TYR A 719 -10.87 -43.77 -23.26
CA TYR A 719 -10.21 -43.90 -21.97
C TYR A 719 -8.71 -44.30 -22.04
N PRO A 720 -8.30 -45.37 -22.74
CA PRO A 720 -6.89 -45.78 -22.81
C PRO A 720 -6.01 -44.85 -23.65
N GLU A 721 -6.62 -44.04 -24.53
CA GLU A 721 -5.95 -43.10 -25.43
C GLU A 721 -5.98 -41.69 -24.80
N THR A 722 -6.95 -40.85 -25.19
CA THR A 722 -7.07 -39.47 -24.70
C THR A 722 -7.27 -39.40 -23.19
N GLY A 723 -8.02 -40.32 -22.57
CA GLY A 723 -8.22 -40.36 -21.13
C GLY A 723 -6.93 -40.55 -20.34
N ARG A 724 -5.95 -41.31 -20.87
CA ARG A 724 -4.61 -41.43 -20.28
C ARG A 724 -3.87 -40.10 -20.33
N ALA A 725 -3.89 -39.40 -21.48
CA ALA A 725 -3.25 -38.09 -21.60
C ALA A 725 -3.90 -37.07 -20.65
N LEU A 726 -5.23 -37.06 -20.57
CA LEU A 726 -6.00 -36.20 -19.67
C LEU A 726 -5.72 -36.51 -18.19
N PHE A 727 -5.48 -37.76 -17.81
CA PHE A 727 -5.09 -38.11 -16.44
C PHE A 727 -3.74 -37.51 -16.04
N TYR A 728 -2.73 -37.56 -16.92
CA TYR A 728 -1.43 -36.96 -16.64
C TYR A 728 -1.47 -35.43 -16.68
N ASN A 729 -2.29 -34.85 -17.56
CA ASN A 729 -2.59 -33.41 -17.56
C ASN A 729 -3.23 -32.99 -16.22
N PHE A 730 -4.30 -33.69 -15.81
CA PHE A 730 -4.93 -33.53 -14.49
C PHE A 730 -3.90 -33.61 -13.36
N ALA A 731 -3.06 -34.64 -13.34
CA ALA A 731 -2.04 -34.81 -12.31
C ALA A 731 -1.03 -33.66 -12.30
N ALA A 732 -0.57 -33.20 -13.47
CA ALA A 732 0.35 -32.06 -13.57
C ALA A 732 -0.26 -30.78 -13.01
N VAL A 733 -1.49 -30.45 -13.42
CA VAL A 733 -2.18 -29.23 -13.01
C VAL A 733 -2.57 -29.30 -11.54
N ALA A 734 -3.20 -30.38 -11.08
CA ALA A 734 -3.64 -30.53 -9.69
C ALA A 734 -2.46 -30.56 -8.71
N LEU A 735 -1.37 -31.28 -9.02
CA LEU A 735 -0.17 -31.27 -8.18
C LEU A 735 0.56 -29.92 -8.23
N GLY A 736 0.56 -29.25 -9.39
CA GLY A 736 1.10 -27.89 -9.52
C GLY A 736 0.40 -26.92 -8.57
N PHE A 737 -0.94 -26.87 -8.60
CA PHE A 737 -1.71 -26.02 -7.68
C PHE A 737 -1.64 -26.49 -6.22
N ALA A 738 -1.48 -27.79 -5.96
CA ALA A 738 -1.30 -28.30 -4.60
C ALA A 738 -0.01 -27.78 -3.94
N ILE A 739 0.98 -27.32 -4.70
CA ILE A 739 2.19 -26.69 -4.15
C ILE A 739 1.88 -25.33 -3.54
N LEU A 740 0.90 -24.59 -4.06
CA LEU A 740 0.47 -23.34 -3.44
C LEU A 740 -0.12 -23.55 -2.04
N ILE A 741 -0.54 -24.78 -1.70
CA ILE A 741 -1.00 -25.11 -0.34
C ILE A 741 0.15 -25.00 0.69
N THR A 742 1.41 -25.07 0.25
CA THR A 742 2.59 -24.89 1.10
C THR A 742 3.15 -23.46 1.08
N SER A 743 2.40 -22.51 0.52
CA SER A 743 2.73 -21.07 0.53
C SER A 743 2.63 -20.51 1.94
N ASP A 744 3.53 -19.59 2.27
CA ASP A 744 3.43 -18.84 3.53
C ASP A 744 2.34 -17.75 3.41
N VAL A 745 1.95 -17.37 2.19
CA VAL A 745 0.88 -16.40 1.91
C VAL A 745 -0.50 -17.06 1.99
N PRO A 746 -1.34 -16.75 3.00
CA PRO A 746 -2.58 -17.49 3.21
C PRO A 746 -3.61 -17.37 2.08
N PRO A 747 -3.80 -16.20 1.43
CA PRO A 747 -4.64 -16.11 0.23
C PRO A 747 -4.23 -17.10 -0.88
N LEU A 748 -2.93 -17.37 -1.06
CA LEU A 748 -2.43 -18.34 -2.06
C LEU A 748 -2.74 -19.78 -1.67
N VAL A 749 -2.66 -20.12 -0.38
CA VAL A 749 -3.01 -21.44 0.14
C VAL A 749 -4.47 -21.77 -0.17
N ARG A 750 -5.39 -20.87 0.19
CA ARG A 750 -6.83 -21.03 -0.06
C ARG A 750 -7.09 -21.10 -1.56
N PHE A 751 -6.53 -20.17 -2.33
CA PHE A 751 -6.65 -20.15 -3.79
C PHE A 751 -6.19 -21.48 -4.43
N GLY A 752 -4.99 -21.96 -4.10
CA GLY A 752 -4.43 -23.20 -4.63
C GLY A 752 -5.28 -24.42 -4.29
N SER A 753 -5.79 -24.50 -3.05
CA SER A 753 -6.66 -25.59 -2.62
C SER A 753 -7.98 -25.63 -3.42
N LEU A 754 -8.63 -24.49 -3.63
CA LEU A 754 -9.89 -24.39 -4.37
C LEU A 754 -9.70 -24.75 -5.85
N VAL A 755 -8.61 -24.27 -6.47
CA VAL A 755 -8.28 -24.61 -7.86
C VAL A 755 -7.94 -26.10 -8.00
N ALA A 756 -7.21 -26.69 -7.06
CA ALA A 756 -6.92 -28.13 -7.08
C ALA A 756 -8.21 -28.97 -7.00
N VAL A 757 -9.18 -28.58 -6.15
CA VAL A 757 -10.50 -29.21 -6.07
C VAL A 757 -11.30 -29.02 -7.37
N ALA A 758 -11.30 -27.81 -7.93
CA ALA A 758 -11.96 -27.51 -9.18
C ALA A 758 -11.43 -28.36 -10.34
N VAL A 759 -10.12 -28.38 -10.55
CA VAL A 759 -9.47 -29.13 -11.63
C VAL A 759 -9.72 -30.64 -11.48
N SER A 760 -9.60 -31.15 -10.25
CA SER A 760 -9.92 -32.56 -9.93
C SER A 760 -11.36 -32.90 -10.30
N THR A 761 -12.30 -32.03 -9.92
CA THR A 761 -13.72 -32.21 -10.20
C THR A 761 -14.00 -32.10 -11.69
N ALA A 762 -13.42 -31.14 -12.39
CA ALA A 762 -13.60 -30.95 -13.83
C ALA A 762 -13.10 -32.15 -14.62
N PHE A 763 -11.95 -32.73 -14.25
CA PHE A 763 -11.44 -33.97 -14.85
C PHE A 763 -12.40 -35.14 -14.61
N LEU A 764 -12.78 -35.39 -13.35
CA LEU A 764 -13.68 -36.49 -12.98
C LEU A 764 -15.04 -36.35 -13.67
N ALA A 765 -15.63 -35.16 -13.65
CA ALA A 765 -16.89 -34.86 -14.31
C ALA A 765 -16.78 -35.02 -15.84
N SER A 766 -15.67 -34.61 -16.46
CA SER A 766 -15.47 -34.78 -17.91
C SER A 766 -15.32 -36.25 -18.30
N MET A 767 -14.64 -37.06 -17.51
CA MET A 767 -14.43 -38.49 -17.77
C MET A 767 -15.62 -39.38 -17.43
N THR A 768 -16.58 -38.86 -16.64
CA THR A 768 -17.78 -39.60 -16.20
C THR A 768 -19.04 -39.10 -16.91
N LEU A 769 -19.34 -37.81 -16.79
CA LEU A 769 -20.60 -37.21 -17.23
C LEU A 769 -20.68 -37.12 -18.76
N LEU A 770 -19.59 -36.73 -19.44
CA LEU A 770 -19.62 -36.57 -20.91
C LEU A 770 -19.89 -37.89 -21.64
N PRO A 771 -19.17 -39.00 -21.39
CA PRO A 771 -19.42 -40.26 -22.10
C PRO A 771 -20.81 -40.84 -21.77
N ALA A 772 -21.28 -40.66 -20.52
CA ALA A 772 -22.61 -41.07 -20.11
C ALA A 772 -23.73 -40.28 -20.84
N ILE A 773 -23.59 -38.94 -20.93
CA ILE A 773 -24.52 -38.09 -21.67
C ILE A 773 -24.49 -38.41 -23.16
N VAL A 774 -23.31 -38.56 -23.76
CA VAL A 774 -23.17 -38.91 -25.19
C VAL A 774 -23.85 -40.26 -25.49
N LYS A 775 -23.69 -41.26 -24.61
CA LYS A 775 -24.36 -42.57 -24.74
C LYS A 775 -25.89 -42.47 -24.67
N LEU A 776 -26.41 -41.65 -23.75
CA LEU A 776 -27.86 -41.53 -23.51
C LEU A 776 -28.56 -40.59 -24.51
N ALA A 777 -27.98 -39.42 -24.78
CA ALA A 777 -28.58 -38.35 -25.57
C ALA A 777 -28.32 -38.44 -27.08
N ARG A 778 -27.27 -39.19 -27.50
CA ARG A 778 -26.88 -39.41 -28.91
C ARG A 778 -26.91 -38.12 -29.77
N PRO A 779 -26.13 -37.09 -29.43
CA PRO A 779 -26.29 -35.77 -30.03
C PRO A 779 -25.87 -35.73 -31.51
N SER A 780 -26.63 -34.99 -32.33
CA SER A 780 -26.52 -34.97 -33.80
C SER A 780 -25.21 -34.38 -34.34
N PHE A 781 -24.49 -33.56 -33.56
CA PHE A 781 -23.22 -32.97 -34.00
C PHE A 781 -22.07 -33.99 -34.11
N LEU A 782 -22.20 -35.16 -33.48
CA LEU A 782 -21.21 -36.25 -33.57
C LEU A 782 -21.29 -37.00 -34.91
N GLY A 783 -22.41 -36.91 -35.65
CA GLY A 783 -22.68 -37.74 -36.84
C GLY A 783 -22.69 -37.03 -38.18
N ARG A 784 -22.56 -35.69 -38.24
CA ARG A 784 -22.63 -34.93 -39.52
C ARG A 784 -21.27 -34.85 -40.20
N GLN A 785 -21.13 -35.40 -41.41
CA GLN A 785 -20.00 -35.10 -42.30
C GLN A 785 -20.13 -33.65 -42.83
N PRO A 786 -19.06 -32.85 -42.82
CA PRO A 786 -19.08 -31.54 -43.48
C PRO A 786 -19.04 -31.73 -45.00
N THR A 787 -20.08 -31.28 -45.70
CA THR A 787 -20.09 -31.16 -47.16
C THR A 787 -19.15 -30.02 -47.58
N SER A 788 -18.48 -30.20 -48.71
CA SER A 788 -17.34 -29.40 -49.20
C SER A 788 -17.68 -27.98 -49.69
N SER A 789 -18.77 -27.35 -49.23
CA SER A 789 -19.22 -26.03 -49.68
C SER A 789 -18.98 -24.87 -48.70
N ASP A 790 -18.68 -25.13 -47.43
CA ASP A 790 -18.65 -24.08 -46.39
C ASP A 790 -17.25 -23.47 -46.11
N GLN A 791 -16.25 -23.74 -46.95
CA GLN A 791 -14.88 -23.22 -46.75
C GLN A 791 -14.55 -21.94 -47.52
N ALA A 792 -15.48 -21.39 -48.31
CA ALA A 792 -15.14 -20.39 -49.33
C ALA A 792 -15.62 -18.95 -49.06
N ALA A 793 -16.07 -18.57 -47.85
CA ALA A 793 -16.74 -17.26 -47.68
C ALA A 793 -16.25 -16.33 -46.55
N TRP A 794 -15.07 -16.52 -45.94
CA TRP A 794 -14.64 -15.63 -44.84
C TRP A 794 -13.14 -15.26 -44.80
N VAL A 795 -12.49 -14.94 -45.92
CA VAL A 795 -11.09 -14.43 -45.87
C VAL A 795 -10.87 -13.17 -46.71
N ARG A 796 -11.84 -12.25 -46.73
CA ARG A 796 -11.60 -10.91 -47.31
C ARG A 796 -12.28 -9.80 -46.51
N SER A 797 -11.61 -9.33 -45.47
CA SER A 797 -11.72 -7.92 -45.07
C SER A 797 -10.33 -7.39 -44.73
N LYS A 798 -9.94 -6.39 -45.52
CA LYS A 798 -8.68 -5.65 -45.47
C LYS A 798 -8.53 -4.94 -44.13
N ILE A 799 -7.38 -5.10 -43.46
CA ILE A 799 -6.90 -4.10 -42.51
C ILE A 799 -5.82 -3.30 -43.23
N ALA A 800 -6.13 -2.01 -43.34
CA ALA A 800 -5.36 -1.00 -44.02
C ALA A 800 -4.06 -0.70 -43.25
N ARG A 801 -3.02 -0.42 -44.05
CA ARG A 801 -1.78 0.23 -43.66
C ARG A 801 -2.04 1.72 -43.46
N THR A 802 -1.55 2.29 -42.36
CA THR A 802 -0.78 3.56 -42.24
C THR A 802 -0.63 3.88 -40.75
N GLY A 803 0.48 4.42 -40.24
CA GLY A 803 1.70 4.91 -40.86
C GLY A 803 2.71 5.29 -39.77
N LEU A 804 3.98 5.39 -40.14
CA LEU A 804 5.00 6.03 -39.32
C LEU A 804 6.13 6.52 -40.25
N LEU A 805 6.32 7.84 -40.34
CA LEU A 805 7.56 8.47 -40.80
C LEU A 805 7.70 9.86 -40.14
N LEU A 806 8.78 10.00 -39.36
CA LEU A 806 9.75 11.11 -39.32
C LEU A 806 9.25 12.49 -38.82
N LEU A 807 10.02 13.45 -38.29
CA LEU A 807 11.46 13.82 -38.19
C LEU A 807 11.50 14.92 -37.09
N VAL A 808 12.40 14.90 -36.10
CA VAL A 808 13.64 15.73 -35.96
C VAL A 808 13.53 17.12 -35.32
N GLY A 809 14.51 17.37 -34.44
CA GLY A 809 15.15 18.67 -34.18
C GLY A 809 14.70 19.33 -32.88
N SER A 810 15.53 19.87 -32.00
CA SER A 810 16.97 20.13 -31.96
C SER A 810 17.24 20.91 -30.65
N LEU A 811 18.46 20.84 -30.10
CA LEU A 811 19.31 21.98 -29.66
C LEU A 811 20.44 21.40 -28.80
N ALA A 812 21.70 21.43 -29.24
CA ALA A 812 22.62 22.57 -29.25
C ALA A 812 23.20 22.87 -27.85
N SER A 813 24.44 22.40 -27.70
CA SER A 813 25.44 22.62 -26.66
C SER A 813 25.88 24.08 -26.52
N VAL A 814 26.26 24.49 -25.30
CA VAL A 814 27.32 25.49 -25.06
C VAL A 814 28.17 25.08 -23.84
N LEU A 815 29.48 25.22 -24.03
CA LEU A 815 30.62 25.03 -23.11
C LEU A 815 30.89 26.30 -22.25
N ALA A 816 31.71 26.10 -21.21
CA ALA A 816 32.71 27.03 -20.60
C ALA A 816 32.50 27.20 -19.08
N LEU A 817 33.48 27.36 -18.19
CA LEU A 817 34.95 27.37 -18.22
C LEU A 817 35.43 27.18 -16.76
N HIS A 818 36.71 26.85 -16.54
CA HIS A 818 37.40 26.83 -15.24
C HIS A 818 37.46 28.20 -14.55
N ALA A 819 37.57 28.22 -13.21
CA ALA A 819 38.41 29.17 -12.47
C ALA A 819 38.75 28.65 -11.06
N ALA A 820 39.85 29.19 -10.52
CA ALA A 820 40.67 28.67 -9.44
C ALA A 820 40.09 28.90 -8.03
N ALA A 821 40.59 28.09 -7.08
CA ALA A 821 40.37 28.27 -5.65
C ALA A 821 40.99 29.58 -5.17
N GLU A 822 40.15 30.42 -4.57
CA GLU A 822 40.51 31.65 -3.86
C GLU A 822 40.35 31.35 -2.36
N GLU A 823 41.38 31.65 -1.56
CA GLU A 823 41.35 31.38 -0.12
C GLU A 823 40.22 32.17 0.54
N LEU A 824 39.32 31.42 1.18
CA LEU A 824 38.15 31.96 1.84
C LEU A 824 38.56 32.69 3.13
N PRO A 825 37.91 33.82 3.45
CA PRO A 825 38.06 34.45 4.76
C PRO A 825 37.60 33.48 5.86
N ASP A 826 38.26 33.51 7.01
CA ASP A 826 37.91 32.72 8.19
C ASP A 826 36.43 32.92 8.55
N GLY A 827 35.66 31.82 8.60
CA GLY A 827 34.21 31.84 8.81
C GLY A 827 33.82 32.55 10.10
N THR A 828 34.67 32.43 11.14
CA THR A 828 34.50 33.12 12.42
C THR A 828 34.46 34.64 12.24
N LYS A 829 35.38 35.19 11.45
CA LYS A 829 35.46 36.64 11.19
C LYS A 829 34.29 37.16 10.35
N VAL A 830 33.74 36.32 9.48
CA VAL A 830 32.53 36.67 8.70
C VAL A 830 31.33 36.77 9.63
N MET A 831 31.15 35.80 10.54
CA MET A 831 30.03 35.80 11.48
C MET A 831 30.14 36.89 12.56
N GLU A 832 31.36 37.27 12.99
CA GLU A 832 31.58 38.45 13.84
C GLU A 832 31.00 39.73 13.22
N GLN A 833 31.14 39.92 11.90
CA GLN A 833 30.55 41.07 11.20
C GLN A 833 29.02 40.99 11.10
N VAL A 834 28.46 39.78 10.96
CA VAL A 834 27.01 39.56 10.97
C VAL A 834 26.40 39.96 12.32
N VAL A 835 27.04 39.57 13.42
CA VAL A 835 26.58 39.89 14.79
C VAL A 835 26.78 41.37 15.13
N ALA A 836 27.87 41.99 14.67
CA ALA A 836 28.19 43.41 14.89
C ALA A 836 27.24 44.39 14.15
N ARG A 837 26.29 43.90 13.35
CA ARG A 837 25.34 44.73 12.61
C ARG A 837 24.48 45.60 13.54
N ASN A 838 24.39 46.88 13.20
CA ASN A 838 23.56 47.86 13.91
C ASN A 838 22.06 47.54 13.72
N GLU A 839 21.31 47.46 14.81
CA GLU A 839 19.85 47.22 14.83
C GLU A 839 19.04 48.40 15.37
N GLY A 840 19.71 49.48 15.76
CA GLY A 840 19.10 50.63 16.41
C GLY A 840 18.70 50.36 17.88
N PRO A 841 18.63 51.40 18.72
CA PRO A 841 18.28 51.27 20.14
C PRO A 841 16.80 50.93 20.37
N TRP A 842 15.95 51.18 19.38
CA TRP A 842 14.53 50.83 19.37
C TRP A 842 14.00 50.73 17.93
N VAL A 843 12.87 50.07 17.74
CA VAL A 843 12.14 50.05 16.47
C VAL A 843 10.64 49.92 16.72
N THR A 844 9.84 50.57 15.87
CA THR A 844 8.41 50.28 15.68
C THR A 844 8.20 49.72 14.28
N ARG A 845 7.43 48.65 14.14
CA ARG A 845 7.13 48.05 12.83
C ARG A 845 5.78 47.35 12.81
N ASP A 846 5.13 47.34 11.66
CA ASP A 846 3.97 46.50 11.40
C ASP A 846 4.47 45.21 10.70
N LEU A 847 4.00 44.04 11.14
CA LEU A 847 4.37 42.74 10.58
C LEU A 847 3.12 42.01 10.10
N ARG A 848 3.12 41.67 8.82
CA ARG A 848 2.17 40.75 8.21
C ARG A 848 2.80 39.37 8.08
N MET A 849 2.20 38.38 8.71
CA MET A 849 2.63 36.98 8.69
C MET A 849 1.67 36.18 7.80
N GLU A 850 2.21 35.50 6.80
CA GLU A 850 1.46 34.60 5.91
C GLU A 850 1.98 33.18 6.15
N LEU A 851 1.15 32.34 6.77
CA LEU A 851 1.44 30.95 7.11
C LEU A 851 0.75 30.06 6.08
N THR A 852 1.51 29.26 5.35
CA THR A 852 0.98 28.40 4.28
C THR A 852 1.32 26.96 4.57
N ASP A 853 0.31 26.12 4.65
CA ASP A 853 0.50 24.69 4.85
C ASP A 853 0.94 23.96 3.57
N ARG A 854 1.19 22.65 3.70
CA ARG A 854 1.54 21.77 2.57
C ARG A 854 0.48 21.72 1.46
N SER A 855 -0.80 21.93 1.81
CA SER A 855 -1.91 21.91 0.85
C SER A 855 -1.97 23.19 0.01
N GLY A 856 -1.20 24.22 0.40
CA GLY A 856 -1.18 25.54 -0.24
C GLY A 856 -2.20 26.51 0.36
N THR A 857 -2.81 26.18 1.48
CA THR A 857 -3.77 27.03 2.18
C THR A 857 -3.04 28.07 3.02
N THR A 858 -3.34 29.36 2.83
CA THR A 858 -2.64 30.46 3.49
C THR A 858 -3.50 31.18 4.52
N ARG A 859 -3.01 31.26 5.76
CA ARG A 859 -3.54 32.10 6.85
C ARG A 859 -2.73 33.38 6.98
N VAL A 860 -3.41 34.51 7.21
CA VAL A 860 -2.76 35.81 7.34
C VAL A 860 -3.03 36.39 8.72
N GLN A 861 -1.97 36.81 9.41
CA GLN A 861 -2.02 37.53 10.68
C GLN A 861 -1.31 38.87 10.52
N GLU A 862 -1.84 39.92 11.13
CA GLU A 862 -1.24 41.25 11.10
C GLU A 862 -1.01 41.73 12.53
N THR A 863 0.21 42.19 12.78
CA THR A 863 0.67 42.60 14.10
C THR A 863 1.35 43.96 14.06
N LYS A 864 1.40 44.59 15.23
CA LYS A 864 2.20 45.78 15.49
C LYS A 864 3.21 45.47 16.57
N ALA A 865 4.49 45.62 16.26
CA ALA A 865 5.60 45.25 17.11
C ALA A 865 6.42 46.47 17.54
N PHE A 866 6.88 46.46 18.78
CA PHE A 866 7.80 47.42 19.35
C PHE A 866 8.97 46.69 20.02
N ARG A 867 10.20 47.13 19.79
CA ARG A 867 11.40 46.57 20.42
C ARG A 867 12.31 47.67 20.92
N LYS A 868 12.91 47.48 22.10
CA LYS A 868 13.84 48.44 22.72
C LYS A 868 14.91 47.73 23.54
N TYR A 869 16.13 48.25 23.47
CA TYR A 869 17.27 47.77 24.25
C TYR A 869 17.43 48.55 25.57
N TYR A 870 17.71 47.82 26.65
CA TYR A 870 18.03 48.33 28.00
C TYR A 870 19.42 47.83 28.40
N GLY A 871 20.46 48.44 27.84
CA GLY A 871 21.82 47.88 27.92
C GLY A 871 21.92 46.65 27.01
N ALA A 872 22.22 45.49 27.59
CA ALA A 872 22.26 44.21 26.87
C ALA A 872 20.92 43.45 26.89
N GLU A 873 19.98 43.85 27.75
CA GLU A 873 18.62 43.31 27.81
C GLU A 873 17.79 43.85 26.65
N LYS A 874 16.99 43.00 26.01
CA LYS A 874 16.13 43.38 24.89
C LYS A 874 14.68 43.08 25.21
N ARG A 875 13.80 44.07 25.12
CA ARG A 875 12.36 43.88 25.33
C ARG A 875 11.61 44.01 24.02
N THR A 876 10.68 43.08 23.79
CA THR A 876 9.83 43.07 22.59
C THR A 876 8.38 42.90 22.99
N VAL A 877 7.49 43.69 22.39
CA VAL A 877 6.04 43.55 22.54
C VAL A 877 5.37 43.53 21.18
N ILE A 878 4.45 42.58 20.97
CA ILE A 878 3.73 42.34 19.72
C ILE A 878 2.24 42.38 20.02
N PHE A 879 1.50 43.20 19.28
CA PHE A 879 0.03 43.29 19.38
C PHE A 879 -0.61 42.76 18.11
N TYR A 880 -1.51 41.80 18.23
CA TYR A 880 -2.30 41.29 17.11
C TYR A 880 -3.42 42.27 16.74
N VAL A 881 -3.43 42.69 15.47
CA VAL A 881 -4.39 43.65 14.89
C VAL A 881 -5.47 42.93 14.10
N ASN A 882 -5.11 41.82 13.44
CA ASN A 882 -5.98 40.98 12.61
C ASN A 882 -5.44 39.53 12.64
N PRO A 883 -6.29 38.48 12.52
CA PRO A 883 -7.75 38.45 12.38
C PRO A 883 -8.55 38.82 13.64
N THR A 884 -9.87 39.02 13.49
CA THR A 884 -10.76 39.55 14.55
C THR A 884 -10.80 38.64 15.80
N ASN A 885 -10.63 37.34 15.62
CA ASN A 885 -10.63 36.30 16.66
C ASN A 885 -9.39 36.32 17.58
N ILE A 886 -8.27 36.90 17.16
CA ILE A 886 -7.07 37.10 17.99
C ILE A 886 -6.72 38.58 18.16
N LYS A 887 -7.57 39.49 17.67
CA LYS A 887 -7.37 40.93 17.75
C LYS A 887 -7.30 41.39 19.20
N GLY A 888 -6.27 42.17 19.51
CA GLY A 888 -6.00 42.69 20.84
C GLY A 888 -5.22 41.74 21.74
N THR A 889 -4.91 40.52 21.29
CA THR A 889 -3.91 39.68 21.95
C THR A 889 -2.56 40.38 21.90
N ALA A 890 -1.80 40.31 23.00
CA ALA A 890 -0.49 40.93 23.10
C ALA A 890 0.53 39.95 23.69
N PHE A 891 1.69 39.83 23.04
CA PHE A 891 2.83 39.05 23.50
C PHE A 891 3.94 39.99 23.96
N LEU A 892 4.54 39.72 25.11
CA LEU A 892 5.62 40.50 25.71
C LEU A 892 6.74 39.57 26.13
N THR A 893 7.98 39.89 25.74
CA THR A 893 9.17 39.15 26.17
C THR A 893 10.25 40.10 26.68
N TYR A 894 10.91 39.68 27.76
CA TYR A 894 12.14 40.28 28.28
C TYR A 894 13.28 39.28 28.03
N ASP A 895 14.10 39.60 27.04
CA ASP A 895 15.20 38.73 26.63
C ASP A 895 16.47 39.13 27.39
N TYR A 896 16.96 38.23 28.24
CA TYR A 896 18.14 38.47 29.06
C TYR A 896 19.43 38.08 28.31
N PRO A 897 20.57 38.75 28.61
CA PRO A 897 21.83 38.49 27.92
C PRO A 897 22.58 37.25 28.44
N ASP A 898 22.22 36.75 29.61
CA ASP A 898 22.79 35.54 30.20
C ASP A 898 22.01 34.33 29.69
N ALA A 899 22.72 33.33 29.15
CA ALA A 899 22.10 32.13 28.61
C ALA A 899 21.58 31.19 29.71
N GLU A 900 22.06 31.33 30.96
CA GLU A 900 21.58 30.54 32.10
C GLU A 900 20.32 31.14 32.78
N VAL A 901 19.78 32.25 32.25
CA VAL A 901 18.58 32.91 32.79
C VAL A 901 17.47 32.86 31.76
N ASP A 902 16.37 32.19 32.11
CA ASP A 902 15.17 32.12 31.29
C ASP A 902 14.58 33.51 30.98
N ASP A 903 14.17 33.69 29.74
CA ASP A 903 13.47 34.90 29.31
C ASP A 903 12.09 34.98 29.96
N ASP A 904 11.70 36.16 30.44
CA ASP A 904 10.35 36.33 30.96
C ASP A 904 9.36 36.62 29.82
N GLN A 905 8.37 35.73 29.64
CA GLN A 905 7.37 35.84 28.59
C GLN A 905 5.93 35.93 29.12
N TRP A 906 5.13 36.80 28.52
CA TRP A 906 3.71 36.97 28.87
C TRP A 906 2.82 37.07 27.64
N LEU A 907 1.66 36.42 27.72
CA LEU A 907 0.59 36.51 26.74
C LEU A 907 -0.68 37.10 27.39
N TYR A 908 -1.18 38.18 26.82
CA TYR A 908 -2.46 38.76 27.19
C TYR A 908 -3.57 38.25 26.29
N LEU A 909 -4.58 37.62 26.90
CA LEU A 909 -5.73 37.04 26.22
C LEU A 909 -6.99 37.87 26.50
N PRO A 910 -7.51 38.64 25.51
CA PRO A 910 -8.67 39.51 25.70
C PRO A 910 -9.93 38.80 26.19
N ALA A 911 -10.16 37.54 25.78
CA ALA A 911 -11.34 36.77 26.18
C ALA A 911 -11.31 36.46 27.68
N LEU A 912 -10.11 36.19 28.23
CA LEU A 912 -9.91 35.93 29.65
C LEU A 912 -9.71 37.20 30.48
N ARG A 913 -9.38 38.33 29.83
CA ARG A 913 -8.95 39.59 30.48
C ARG A 913 -7.78 39.39 31.47
N LYS A 914 -6.98 38.36 31.22
CA LYS A 914 -5.83 37.96 32.04
C LYS A 914 -4.56 38.09 31.22
N VAL A 915 -3.51 38.56 31.89
CA VAL A 915 -2.14 38.38 31.44
C VAL A 915 -1.70 37.07 32.06
N ARG A 916 -1.25 36.12 31.24
CA ARG A 916 -0.69 34.86 31.70
C ARG A 916 0.80 34.88 31.40
N ARG A 917 1.61 34.40 32.35
CA ARG A 917 2.99 34.04 32.04
C ARG A 917 2.91 32.76 31.21
N ILE A 918 3.72 32.68 30.17
CA ILE A 918 3.99 31.43 29.49
C ILE A 918 5.42 31.03 29.83
N SER A 919 5.70 29.73 29.89
CA SER A 919 7.07 29.27 30.13
C SER A 919 7.99 29.82 29.05
N ALA A 920 9.27 30.01 29.41
CA ALA A 920 10.28 30.25 28.40
C ALA A 920 10.32 29.01 27.50
N SER A 921 9.89 29.16 26.25
CA SER A 921 10.00 28.09 25.26
C SER A 921 11.48 27.72 25.06
N ASN A 922 11.76 26.46 24.76
CA ASN A 922 13.11 26.03 24.40
C ASN A 922 13.57 26.83 23.16
N ARG A 923 14.87 27.10 23.05
CA ARG A 923 15.42 27.97 21.98
C ARG A 923 15.08 27.44 20.57
N GLY A 924 15.02 26.12 20.43
CA GLY A 924 14.63 25.39 19.23
C GLY A 924 13.12 25.34 18.93
N ASP A 925 12.24 25.74 19.87
CA ASP A 925 10.80 25.64 19.68
C ASP A 925 10.29 26.65 18.65
N TYR A 926 9.23 26.28 17.94
CA TYR A 926 8.59 27.14 16.94
C TYR A 926 7.81 28.30 17.59
N PHE A 927 8.01 29.50 17.06
CA PHE A 927 7.40 30.71 17.54
C PHE A 927 5.95 30.84 17.04
N LEU A 928 4.97 30.69 17.95
CA LEU A 928 3.55 30.98 17.73
C LEU A 928 2.97 30.35 16.44
N GLY A 929 3.34 29.09 16.17
CA GLY A 929 2.90 28.33 15.00
C GLY A 929 3.50 28.79 13.66
N THR A 930 4.66 29.45 13.69
CA THR A 930 5.45 29.83 12.50
C THR A 930 6.59 28.84 12.27
N ASP A 931 7.20 28.80 11.08
CA ASP A 931 8.41 27.99 10.82
C ASP A 931 9.69 28.59 11.44
N PHE A 932 9.58 29.71 12.16
CA PHE A 932 10.69 30.36 12.84
C PHE A 932 10.75 29.91 14.28
N THR A 933 11.94 29.66 14.81
CA THR A 933 12.11 29.30 16.23
C THR A 933 12.18 30.55 17.12
N TYR A 934 11.98 30.36 18.43
CA TYR A 934 12.15 31.43 19.41
C TYR A 934 13.56 32.04 19.32
N GLU A 935 14.61 31.24 19.12
CA GLU A 935 15.98 31.74 18.89
C GLU A 935 16.05 32.67 17.67
N GLU A 936 15.41 32.32 16.54
CA GLU A 936 15.45 33.12 15.32
C GLU A 936 14.71 34.46 15.46
N ILE A 937 13.60 34.46 16.20
CA ILE A 937 12.85 35.68 16.53
C ILE A 937 13.62 36.52 17.56
N LYS A 938 14.20 35.88 18.59
CA LYS A 938 15.04 36.52 19.61
C LYS A 938 16.27 37.17 18.99
N LYS A 939 16.94 36.53 18.03
CA LYS A 939 18.17 37.07 17.43
C LYS A 939 17.92 37.90 16.16
N GLU A 940 16.69 38.04 15.67
CA GLU A 940 16.32 38.80 14.45
C GLU A 940 17.24 38.53 13.23
N ASN A 941 17.55 37.26 12.95
CA ASN A 941 18.53 36.78 11.94
C ASN A 941 20.01 37.06 12.26
N LYS A 942 20.35 37.23 13.53
CA LYS A 942 21.72 37.03 14.06
C LYS A 942 21.84 35.61 14.64
N LEU A 943 22.96 35.36 15.31
CA LEU A 943 23.27 34.12 15.99
C LEU A 943 24.12 34.42 17.23
N GLU A 944 24.22 33.44 18.13
CA GLU A 944 25.20 33.45 19.21
C GLU A 944 26.52 32.82 18.73
N LEU A 945 27.66 33.52 18.94
CA LEU A 945 28.94 33.07 18.40
C LEU A 945 29.55 31.91 19.18
N SER A 946 29.22 31.77 20.47
CA SER A 946 29.71 30.68 21.32
C SER A 946 29.15 29.31 20.93
N ASP A 947 28.00 29.30 20.27
CA ASP A 947 27.23 28.07 20.07
C ASP A 947 27.73 27.25 18.89
N TYR A 948 28.52 27.85 17.99
CA TYR A 948 28.94 27.21 16.74
C TYR A 948 30.44 27.29 16.49
N ALA A 949 30.98 26.21 15.92
CA ALA A 949 32.26 26.20 15.21
C ALA A 949 32.04 26.54 13.73
N PHE A 950 32.66 27.62 13.25
CA PHE A 950 32.45 28.11 11.88
C PHE A 950 33.53 27.68 10.90
N LYS A 951 33.11 27.43 9.65
CA LYS A 951 33.99 27.14 8.52
C LYS A 951 33.44 27.76 7.24
N SER A 952 34.23 28.58 6.57
CA SER A 952 33.87 29.07 5.23
C SER A 952 34.01 27.96 4.20
N VAL A 953 32.96 27.74 3.39
CA VAL A 953 32.86 26.63 2.44
C VAL A 953 33.07 27.08 1.00
N GLY A 954 32.66 28.30 0.64
CA GLY A 954 32.76 28.79 -0.74
C GLY A 954 32.08 30.14 -0.98
N TRP A 955 31.92 30.48 -2.25
CA TRP A 955 31.08 31.59 -2.72
C TRP A 955 29.88 31.04 -3.49
N GLU A 956 28.71 31.67 -3.33
CA GLU A 956 27.48 31.34 -4.05
C GLU A 956 26.78 32.64 -4.47
N ASP A 957 26.25 32.70 -5.70
CA ASP A 957 25.41 33.83 -6.12
C ASP A 957 23.96 33.55 -5.70
N VAL A 958 23.39 34.42 -4.86
CA VAL A 958 22.00 34.34 -4.42
C VAL A 958 21.25 35.56 -4.93
N ALA A 959 20.41 35.34 -5.94
CA ALA A 959 19.57 36.37 -6.56
C ALA A 959 20.34 37.59 -7.08
N GLY A 960 21.55 37.39 -7.63
CA GLY A 960 22.40 38.44 -8.19
C GLY A 960 23.33 39.14 -7.19
N SER A 961 23.33 38.71 -5.92
CA SER A 961 24.32 39.13 -4.90
C SER A 961 25.38 38.03 -4.71
N PRO A 962 26.69 38.35 -4.83
CA PRO A 962 27.75 37.40 -4.47
C PRO A 962 27.79 37.23 -2.94
N THR A 963 27.64 36.00 -2.45
CA THR A 963 27.59 35.69 -1.02
C THR A 963 28.70 34.72 -0.60
N ILE A 964 29.19 34.87 0.63
CA ILE A 964 30.11 33.95 1.28
C ILE A 964 29.29 32.85 1.95
N VAL A 965 29.59 31.59 1.63
CA VAL A 965 28.98 30.42 2.26
C VAL A 965 29.75 30.08 3.53
N VAL A 966 29.09 30.20 4.68
CA VAL A 966 29.65 29.85 5.99
C VAL A 966 28.85 28.69 6.58
N GLU A 967 29.54 27.62 6.94
CA GLU A 967 29.00 26.48 7.68
C GLU A 967 29.23 26.69 9.18
N GLY A 968 28.21 26.41 9.99
CA GLY A 968 28.31 26.31 11.44
C GLY A 968 27.86 24.94 11.90
N LEU A 969 28.65 24.36 12.80
CA LEU A 969 28.31 23.15 13.54
C LEU A 969 28.21 23.53 15.02
N PRO A 970 27.15 23.11 15.74
CA PRO A 970 27.09 23.29 17.19
C PRO A 970 28.37 22.79 17.89
N VAL A 971 28.76 23.44 18.98
CA VAL A 971 30.01 23.10 19.70
C VAL A 971 29.97 21.76 20.42
N ASP A 972 28.78 21.31 20.83
CA ASP A 972 28.51 20.01 21.46
C ASP A 972 27.06 19.54 21.21
N GLU A 973 26.75 18.32 21.68
CA GLU A 973 25.43 17.70 21.51
C GLU A 973 24.32 18.37 22.32
N ASP A 974 24.64 18.95 23.48
CA ASP A 974 23.66 19.63 24.33
C ASP A 974 23.17 20.91 23.65
N VAL A 975 24.10 21.71 23.11
CA VAL A 975 23.79 22.91 22.32
C VAL A 975 23.05 22.55 21.02
N ALA A 976 23.41 21.44 20.37
CA ALA A 976 22.70 20.96 19.18
C ALA A 976 21.23 20.59 19.49
N LYS A 977 20.99 19.97 20.65
CA LYS A 977 19.66 19.60 21.12
C LYS A 977 18.83 20.83 21.49
N GLU A 978 19.42 21.78 22.22
CA GLU A 978 18.76 23.03 22.63
C GLU A 978 18.35 23.90 21.42
N LEU A 979 19.22 23.97 20.40
CA LEU A 979 18.96 24.73 19.17
C LEU A 979 18.07 23.99 18.16
N GLY A 980 17.97 22.66 18.27
CA GLY A 980 17.27 21.79 17.30
C GLY A 980 18.00 21.57 15.98
N TYR A 981 19.28 21.95 15.85
CA TYR A 981 20.03 21.87 14.59
C TYR A 981 21.37 21.15 14.77
N SER A 982 21.73 20.25 13.85
CA SER A 982 23.10 19.67 13.78
C SER A 982 24.06 20.47 12.91
N ARG A 983 23.52 21.28 12.00
CA ARG A 983 24.29 22.02 10.99
C ARG A 983 23.49 23.17 10.43
N VAL A 984 24.17 24.28 10.17
CA VAL A 984 23.58 25.47 9.52
C VAL A 984 24.52 26.00 8.43
N LEU A 985 23.97 26.45 7.30
CA LEU A 985 24.73 26.96 6.16
C LEU A 985 24.22 28.34 5.71
N TRP A 986 24.92 29.40 6.10
CA TRP A 986 24.59 30.80 5.79
C TRP A 986 25.22 31.27 4.49
N ARG A 987 24.47 32.03 3.67
CA ARG A 987 24.96 32.73 2.48
C ARG A 987 25.01 34.21 2.77
N VAL A 988 26.12 34.67 3.34
CA VAL A 988 26.30 36.03 3.83
C VAL A 988 26.70 36.97 2.70
N ASP A 989 25.91 38.00 2.45
CA ASP A 989 26.29 39.08 1.53
C ASP A 989 27.35 39.97 2.21
N PRO A 990 28.59 40.05 1.70
CA PRO A 990 29.68 40.79 2.33
C PRO A 990 29.53 42.31 2.25
N THR A 991 28.57 42.81 1.46
CA THR A 991 28.33 44.27 1.34
C THR A 991 27.43 44.81 2.45
N ILE A 992 26.53 43.97 2.96
CA ILE A 992 25.53 44.32 3.99
C ILE A 992 25.63 43.47 5.27
N TRP A 993 26.46 42.42 5.25
CA TRP A 993 26.65 41.45 6.35
C TRP A 993 25.33 40.83 6.84
N MET A 994 24.48 40.45 5.90
CA MET A 994 23.22 39.73 6.14
C MET A 994 23.20 38.43 5.34
N SER A 995 22.67 37.35 5.94
CA SER A 995 22.43 36.11 5.21
C SER A 995 21.27 36.30 4.22
N ARG A 996 21.51 36.06 2.93
CA ARG A 996 20.48 36.11 1.88
C ARG A 996 19.68 34.80 1.82
N LYS A 997 20.34 33.69 2.22
CA LYS A 997 19.78 32.34 2.31
C LYS A 997 20.49 31.58 3.43
N THR A 998 19.72 30.94 4.29
CA THR A 998 20.22 30.04 5.35
C THR A 998 19.54 28.69 5.23
N GLU A 999 20.30 27.61 5.26
CA GLU A 999 19.78 26.24 5.28
C GLU A 999 20.11 25.59 6.62
N PHE A 1000 19.16 24.85 7.18
CA PHE A 1000 19.26 24.20 8.49
C PHE A 1000 19.08 22.69 8.32
N TRP A 1001 19.83 21.92 9.10
CA TRP A 1001 19.67 20.48 9.23
C TRP A 1001 19.28 20.14 10.67
N ASP A 1002 18.35 19.21 10.84
CA ASP A 1002 17.93 18.73 12.16
C ASP A 1002 19.07 17.98 12.87
N THR A 1003 18.87 17.60 14.14
CA THR A 1003 19.84 16.82 14.94
C THR A 1003 20.19 15.46 14.32
N ASN A 1004 19.33 14.91 13.46
CA ASN A 1004 19.53 13.65 12.74
C ASN A 1004 20.25 13.80 11.38
N GLY A 1005 20.58 15.03 10.96
CA GLY A 1005 21.29 15.33 9.72
C GLY A 1005 20.41 15.43 8.47
N ASN A 1006 19.08 15.46 8.62
CA ASN A 1006 18.14 15.69 7.53
C ASN A 1006 17.97 17.19 7.24
N HIS A 1007 17.73 17.56 5.98
CA HIS A 1007 17.51 18.96 5.60
C HIS A 1007 16.15 19.44 6.13
N LEU A 1008 16.19 20.30 7.16
CA LEU A 1008 15.02 20.71 7.93
C LEU A 1008 14.30 21.88 7.26
N LYS A 1009 14.95 23.04 7.16
CA LYS A 1009 14.32 24.26 6.62
C LYS A 1009 15.29 25.19 5.91
N THR A 1010 14.74 26.06 5.08
CA THR A 1010 15.48 27.15 4.42
C THR A 1010 14.82 28.49 4.68
N ILE A 1011 15.61 29.47 5.14
CA ILE A 1011 15.20 30.86 5.32
C ILE A 1011 15.84 31.73 4.24
N THR A 1012 15.06 32.60 3.59
CA THR A 1012 15.53 33.52 2.55
C THR A 1012 15.07 34.95 2.81
N LEU A 1013 15.91 35.93 2.45
CA LEU A 1013 15.64 37.36 2.63
C LEU A 1013 15.55 38.06 1.26
N PRO A 1014 14.42 37.92 0.53
CA PRO A 1014 14.31 38.41 -0.85
C PRO A 1014 14.31 39.94 -0.97
N GLN A 1015 13.88 40.67 0.07
CA GLN A 1015 13.80 42.13 0.05
C GLN A 1015 14.50 42.72 1.29
N VAL A 1016 15.62 43.41 1.04
CA VAL A 1016 16.42 44.10 2.07
C VAL A 1016 16.67 45.53 1.60
N GLU A 1017 16.38 46.50 2.46
CA GLU A 1017 16.48 47.94 2.16
C GLU A 1017 17.05 48.69 3.36
N GLN A 1018 17.62 49.88 3.13
CA GLN A 1018 18.13 50.73 4.21
C GLN A 1018 17.04 51.71 4.66
N ILE A 1019 16.64 51.64 5.93
CA ILE A 1019 15.63 52.51 6.56
C ILE A 1019 16.28 53.20 7.75
N ASP A 1020 16.21 54.53 7.81
CA ASP A 1020 16.88 55.35 8.84
C ASP A 1020 18.38 55.04 9.02
N GLY A 1021 19.05 54.64 7.93
CA GLY A 1021 20.47 54.27 7.94
C GLY A 1021 20.75 52.82 8.37
N ILE A 1022 19.73 52.03 8.73
CA ILE A 1022 19.84 50.63 9.19
C ILE A 1022 19.34 49.68 8.08
N TRP A 1023 20.16 48.68 7.73
CA TRP A 1023 19.75 47.62 6.81
C TRP A 1023 18.67 46.74 7.44
N THR A 1024 17.51 46.67 6.80
CA THR A 1024 16.32 46.01 7.30
C THR A 1024 15.79 45.01 6.27
N ALA A 1025 15.53 43.78 6.71
CA ALA A 1025 14.82 42.79 5.91
C ALA A 1025 13.32 43.10 5.92
N LEU A 1026 12.79 43.55 4.78
CA LEU A 1026 11.36 43.83 4.62
C LEU A 1026 10.55 42.58 4.30
N ARG A 1027 11.19 41.56 3.74
CA ARG A 1027 10.59 40.24 3.54
C ARG A 1027 11.52 39.14 4.00
N ILE A 1028 10.98 38.19 4.76
CA ILE A 1028 11.67 36.99 5.22
C ILE A 1028 10.77 35.80 4.93
N GLN A 1029 11.31 34.77 4.29
CA GLN A 1029 10.57 33.58 3.89
C GLN A 1029 11.25 32.34 4.44
N ALA A 1030 10.53 31.56 5.24
CA ALA A 1030 10.93 30.24 5.69
C ALA A 1030 10.16 29.16 4.92
N VAL A 1031 10.85 28.10 4.53
CA VAL A 1031 10.27 26.88 3.95
C VAL A 1031 10.78 25.71 4.78
N ASN A 1032 9.88 25.03 5.48
CA ASN A 1032 10.19 23.76 6.13
C ASN A 1032 10.11 22.64 5.08
N HIS A 1033 11.21 21.93 4.85
CA HIS A 1033 11.33 20.89 3.83
C HIS A 1033 10.82 19.53 4.30
N LYS A 1034 10.65 19.34 5.62
CA LYS A 1034 10.04 18.15 6.19
C LYS A 1034 8.52 18.23 6.15
N THR A 1035 7.96 19.28 6.73
CA THR A 1035 6.49 19.44 6.85
C THR A 1035 5.87 20.00 5.57
N GLY A 1036 6.66 20.70 4.75
CA GLY A 1036 6.19 21.44 3.57
C GLY A 1036 5.54 22.78 3.89
N HIS A 1037 5.45 23.14 5.18
CA HIS A 1037 4.92 24.41 5.66
C HIS A 1037 5.84 25.59 5.29
N ARG A 1038 5.24 26.77 5.10
CA ARG A 1038 5.94 27.99 4.66
C ARG A 1038 5.42 29.21 5.40
N THR A 1039 6.35 30.01 5.90
CA THR A 1039 6.04 31.27 6.57
C THR A 1039 6.67 32.43 5.81
N ASN A 1040 5.87 33.44 5.50
CA ASN A 1040 6.32 34.67 4.87
C ASN A 1040 6.01 35.87 5.79
N PHE A 1041 7.07 36.52 6.26
CA PHE A 1041 6.99 37.77 7.02
C PHE A 1041 7.20 38.95 6.09
N ALA A 1042 6.26 39.90 6.11
CA ALA A 1042 6.36 41.17 5.42
C ALA A 1042 6.28 42.32 6.44
N PHE A 1043 7.37 43.06 6.58
CA PHE A 1043 7.46 44.22 7.46
C PHE A 1043 7.12 45.50 6.71
N SER A 1044 6.39 46.39 7.37
CA SER A 1044 6.03 47.71 6.85
C SER A 1044 6.01 48.76 7.97
N ASN A 1045 5.99 50.04 7.60
CA ASN A 1045 5.99 51.17 8.54
C ASN A 1045 7.12 51.06 9.61
N VAL A 1046 8.31 50.62 9.18
CA VAL A 1046 9.48 50.48 10.05
C VAL A 1046 10.02 51.87 10.39
N ASP A 1047 10.18 52.15 11.68
CA ASP A 1047 10.69 53.42 12.20
C ASP A 1047 11.71 53.16 13.32
N TYR A 1048 12.97 53.55 13.06
CA TYR A 1048 14.04 53.53 14.06
C TYR A 1048 14.29 54.91 14.67
N SER A 1049 13.72 55.96 14.08
CA SER A 1049 13.97 57.36 14.45
C SER A 1049 13.15 57.82 15.66
N SER A 1050 11.90 57.36 15.80
CA SER A 1050 11.00 57.76 16.89
C SER A 1050 11.24 56.94 18.17
N PRO A 1051 11.49 57.59 19.34
CA PRO A 1051 11.68 56.87 20.60
C PRO A 1051 10.44 56.07 21.04
N VAL A 1052 10.64 54.81 21.44
CA VAL A 1052 9.59 53.98 22.04
C VAL A 1052 9.55 54.21 23.56
N ALA A 1053 8.37 54.54 24.08
CA ALA A 1053 8.13 54.82 25.50
C ALA A 1053 8.25 53.54 26.37
N ASP A 1054 8.94 53.63 27.52
CA ASP A 1054 9.23 52.48 28.40
C ASP A 1054 7.97 51.76 28.90
N GLN A 1055 6.91 52.52 29.16
CA GLN A 1055 5.62 52.03 29.60
C GLN A 1055 5.07 50.93 28.67
N ARG A 1056 5.40 50.94 27.37
CA ARG A 1056 4.93 49.93 26.39
C ARG A 1056 5.35 48.50 26.74
N PHE A 1057 6.41 48.34 27.53
CA PHE A 1057 6.93 47.05 27.95
C PHE A 1057 6.46 46.64 29.34
N GLU A 1058 5.54 47.36 29.99
CA GLU A 1058 4.97 46.95 31.28
C GLU A 1058 3.80 45.96 31.09
N GLN A 1059 3.78 44.88 31.87
CA GLN A 1059 2.68 43.88 31.85
C GLN A 1059 1.29 44.52 32.03
N SER A 1060 1.19 45.58 32.85
CA SER A 1060 -0.07 46.27 33.14
C SER A 1060 -0.69 46.93 31.90
N LEU A 1061 0.13 47.26 30.90
CA LEU A 1061 -0.25 47.95 29.68
C LEU A 1061 -0.67 47.02 28.55
N LEU A 1062 -0.37 45.72 28.63
CA LEU A 1062 -0.89 44.71 27.72
C LEU A 1062 -2.43 44.72 27.67
N LYS A 1063 -3.07 45.04 28.80
CA LYS A 1063 -4.53 45.16 28.93
C LYS A 1063 -5.14 46.37 28.21
N ARG A 1064 -4.34 47.43 27.97
CA ARG A 1064 -4.84 48.72 27.43
C ARG A 1064 -4.67 48.84 25.91
N GLY A 1065 -3.85 47.98 25.29
CA GLY A 1065 -3.55 48.03 23.85
C GLY A 1065 -2.47 49.06 23.48
N PHE A 1066 -2.19 49.16 22.18
CA PHE A 1066 -1.18 50.08 21.62
C PHE A 1066 -1.74 51.46 21.26
#